data_AF-A0A8J2S101-F1
#
_entry.id   AF-A0A8J2S101-F1
#
_cell.length_a   1.000
_cell.length_b   1.000
_cell.length_c   1.000
_cell.angle_alpha   90.00
_cell.angle_beta   90.00
_cell.angle_gamma   90.00
#
_symmetry.space_group_name_H-M   'P 1'
#
loop_
_entity.id
_entity.type
_entity.pdbx_description
1 polymer ?
#
loop_
_entity_poly.entity_id
_entity_poly.type
_entity_poly.pdbx_seq_one_letter_code
_entity_poly.pdbx_strand_id
1 'polypeptide(L)'
;MEFLLRQLQNKSLLSICCRSFEPAFNSASSLIHGTLGKALFHTTNVSMAMPRGPKKWPIYNKKMFPPQLPGEEKRPAFVCHMRTNIKYSPFKMWYVASMIRGMSIDEALKQLSFVNKKGAVHVKEVLLEAQKLAVERNNVEFKSNLWVAESFATKGLVMKGVRRHAKGRVGVIHYFHTHYFVRLEEGAPPKHFYLETAPKTTKTMLSEWVDEMRQRRIPLSLYCLKFAKSYTAALFIKKKRNNMDAPEVAFYFRCESHGLPVKTLFLGFLYSARMAEPCSSSSSDLIASDEGQLTQLLEQEQYPAVDDNGTLLANMEACFKAFDKDSDGLMTLSDFAALCRTLFRNEQGKAYAIEESRLQEMFDVFDGNQDGYVDFQEFAFCWKHWIKPIVRPVSALIIVDVQNDFITGSLSISKCPAQQNGQDVLKPTNKMLETIPFEVVFYSLDWHPENHVSFIENVGQRKLHPSSQKKAEEAVTYDTVVFEGPPLNEQKLWPKHCVQNSWGAELHPAMKILENGILVHKGIHPDIDSYSAFWDNNKMSKTALGSLMQKKKITDLYVCGLAYDVCVGATARDSLEHGYRTILVDDASRGISVDDILHTRDILTEKNGLVVHSSQVKDMVEGRDRRPELGYFQAMRLRQMPQNGDIRDPSPDYASPRDSVIFLT
;
A
#
# COMPACT_ATOMS: atom_id res chain seq x y z
N MET A 1 -38.90 -25.66 -65.27
CA MET A 1 -37.59 -25.94 -64.63
C MET A 1 -37.60 -25.30 -63.23
N GLU A 2 -38.45 -25.62 -62.26
CA GLU A 2 -39.03 -26.91 -61.84
C GLU A 2 -38.02 -28.04 -61.77
N PHE A 3 -37.16 -27.99 -60.76
CA PHE A 3 -36.89 -29.14 -59.91
C PHE A 3 -36.23 -28.61 -58.64
N LEU A 4 -36.78 -28.98 -57.48
CA LEU A 4 -36.31 -28.65 -56.11
C LEU A 4 -36.80 -27.31 -55.54
N LEU A 5 -38.09 -27.03 -55.78
CA LEU A 5 -38.94 -26.31 -54.84
C LEU A 5 -39.00 -27.04 -53.47
N ARG A 6 -38.77 -26.24 -52.42
CA ARG A 6 -39.56 -26.20 -51.18
C ARG A 6 -39.85 -27.51 -50.42
N GLN A 7 -39.31 -27.49 -49.20
CA GLN A 7 -40.01 -27.79 -47.94
C GLN A 7 -40.39 -29.26 -47.71
N LEU A 8 -40.60 -29.56 -46.43
CA LEU A 8 -40.97 -30.85 -45.83
C LEU A 8 -39.77 -31.72 -45.48
N GLN A 9 -39.62 -32.27 -44.28
CA GLN A 9 -40.19 -32.02 -42.95
C GLN A 9 -39.47 -33.06 -42.06
N ASN A 10 -39.23 -32.72 -40.79
CA ASN A 10 -39.18 -33.64 -39.65
C ASN A 10 -38.26 -34.88 -39.64
N LYS A 11 -37.27 -34.80 -38.73
CA LYS A 11 -36.99 -35.73 -37.62
C LYS A 11 -37.43 -37.20 -37.78
N SER A 12 -36.46 -38.12 -37.74
CA SER A 12 -36.51 -39.37 -36.94
C SER A 12 -35.10 -39.99 -36.86
N LEU A 13 -34.51 -40.06 -35.67
CA LEU A 13 -34.27 -41.28 -34.85
C LEU A 13 -33.13 -42.21 -35.32
N LEU A 14 -32.07 -42.20 -34.49
CA LEU A 14 -31.30 -43.33 -33.96
C LEU A 14 -30.98 -44.57 -34.84
N SER A 15 -29.67 -44.74 -35.02
CA SER A 15 -28.87 -45.95 -34.72
C SER A 15 -28.31 -46.79 -35.87
N ILE A 16 -27.07 -47.24 -35.61
CA ILE A 16 -26.38 -48.46 -36.06
C ILE A 16 -25.34 -48.36 -37.21
N CYS A 17 -24.13 -48.81 -36.83
CA CYS A 17 -23.00 -49.39 -37.58
C CYS A 17 -22.21 -48.57 -38.61
N CYS A 18 -20.90 -48.44 -38.39
CA CYS A 18 -19.99 -49.49 -38.85
C CYS A 18 -18.61 -49.43 -38.16
N ARG A 19 -18.14 -50.63 -37.76
CA ARG A 19 -16.81 -50.96 -37.25
C ARG A 19 -15.81 -51.09 -38.39
N SER A 20 -14.52 -50.87 -38.08
CA SER A 20 -13.34 -51.57 -38.64
C SER A 20 -12.17 -51.20 -37.72
N PHE A 21 -11.68 -52.05 -36.83
CA PHE A 21 -10.83 -53.25 -36.99
C PHE A 21 -9.57 -52.98 -36.13
N GLU A 22 -9.50 -53.61 -34.95
CA GLU A 22 -8.25 -53.85 -34.21
C GLU A 22 -7.70 -55.22 -34.62
N PRO A 23 -6.42 -55.48 -34.31
CA PRO A 23 -6.08 -56.77 -33.72
C PRO A 23 -5.48 -56.61 -32.31
N ALA A 24 -5.95 -57.51 -31.45
CA ALA A 24 -5.63 -57.69 -30.04
C ALA A 24 -4.22 -58.25 -29.79
N PHE A 25 -3.73 -58.13 -28.54
CA PHE A 25 -3.29 -59.29 -27.75
C PHE A 25 -3.12 -58.90 -26.25
N ASN A 26 -3.86 -59.62 -25.39
CA ASN A 26 -3.67 -59.78 -23.93
C ASN A 26 -2.31 -60.49 -23.66
N SER A 27 -1.67 -60.59 -22.49
CA SER A 27 -1.96 -60.49 -21.06
C SER A 27 -0.59 -60.60 -20.33
N ALA A 28 -0.41 -60.01 -19.14
CA ALA A 28 0.19 -60.66 -17.96
C ALA A 28 0.50 -59.63 -16.86
N SER A 29 0.00 -59.90 -15.67
CA SER A 29 0.37 -59.23 -14.42
C SER A 29 1.72 -59.74 -13.90
N SER A 30 2.54 -58.86 -13.35
CA SER A 30 3.13 -59.06 -12.00
C SER A 30 3.80 -57.79 -11.50
N LEU A 31 3.69 -57.60 -10.19
CA LEU A 31 4.25 -56.51 -9.41
C LEU A 31 5.79 -56.50 -9.45
N ILE A 32 6.40 -55.31 -9.37
CA ILE A 32 7.26 -54.83 -8.26
C ILE A 32 7.96 -53.51 -8.68
N HIS A 33 7.56 -52.42 -8.01
CA HIS A 33 8.26 -51.18 -7.61
C HIS A 33 9.34 -50.51 -8.49
N GLY A 34 9.12 -49.22 -8.77
CA GLY A 34 10.18 -48.27 -9.14
C GLY A 34 9.64 -46.96 -9.72
N THR A 35 9.47 -45.95 -8.87
CA THR A 35 8.98 -44.59 -9.14
C THR A 35 9.80 -43.83 -10.19
N LEU A 36 9.18 -43.49 -11.34
CA LEU A 36 9.60 -42.36 -12.18
C LEU A 36 8.37 -41.64 -12.76
N GLY A 37 8.22 -40.37 -12.39
CA GLY A 37 7.09 -39.51 -12.75
C GLY A 37 6.96 -39.29 -14.26
N LYS A 38 5.76 -39.55 -14.78
CA LYS A 38 5.38 -39.35 -16.18
C LYS A 38 5.33 -37.85 -16.52
N ALA A 39 6.07 -37.47 -17.57
CA ALA A 39 5.88 -36.22 -18.28
C ALA A 39 4.51 -36.22 -18.99
N LEU A 40 3.64 -35.29 -18.61
CA LEU A 40 2.39 -34.99 -19.32
C LEU A 40 2.64 -33.88 -20.34
N PHE A 41 2.94 -34.26 -21.58
CA PHE A 41 2.70 -33.40 -22.74
C PHE A 41 1.19 -33.41 -23.01
N HIS A 42 0.46 -32.40 -22.52
CA HIS A 42 -0.93 -32.21 -22.92
C HIS A 42 -1.01 -31.51 -24.27
N THR A 43 -1.26 -32.28 -25.34
CA THR A 43 -2.03 -31.79 -26.50
C THR A 43 -3.50 -31.94 -26.16
N THR A 44 -4.08 -30.98 -25.46
CA THR A 44 -5.52 -30.96 -25.21
C THR A 44 -6.25 -30.39 -26.42
N ASN A 45 -7.13 -31.22 -26.98
CA ASN A 45 -8.28 -30.81 -27.78
C ASN A 45 -8.89 -29.53 -27.21
N VAL A 46 -8.87 -28.45 -28.00
CA VAL A 46 -9.58 -27.20 -27.69
C VAL A 46 -11.07 -27.42 -27.96
N SER A 47 -11.74 -28.17 -27.09
CA SER A 47 -13.17 -28.00 -26.85
C SER A 47 -13.33 -27.07 -25.64
N MET A 48 -12.97 -25.80 -25.79
CA MET A 48 -13.22 -24.79 -24.76
C MET A 48 -13.77 -23.55 -25.43
N ALA A 49 -14.99 -23.16 -25.03
CA ALA A 49 -15.56 -21.87 -25.37
C ALA A 49 -14.51 -20.78 -25.11
N MET A 50 -14.06 -20.11 -26.18
CA MET A 50 -13.14 -18.97 -26.09
C MET A 50 -13.62 -18.05 -24.95
N PRO A 51 -12.77 -17.70 -23.97
CA PRO A 51 -13.17 -16.80 -22.90
C PRO A 51 -13.73 -15.53 -23.52
N ARG A 52 -15.04 -15.37 -23.42
CA ARG A 52 -15.77 -14.28 -24.07
C ARG A 52 -15.27 -13.00 -23.42
N GLY A 53 -14.72 -12.11 -24.24
CA GLY A 53 -14.22 -10.81 -23.78
C GLY A 53 -15.27 -10.04 -22.97
N PRO A 54 -14.87 -8.96 -22.29
CA PRO A 54 -15.72 -8.22 -21.37
C PRO A 54 -17.04 -7.83 -22.05
N LYS A 55 -18.18 -8.19 -21.46
CA LYS A 55 -19.51 -7.95 -22.05
C LYS A 55 -20.23 -6.74 -21.50
N LYS A 56 -19.76 -6.17 -20.39
CA LYS A 56 -20.47 -5.09 -19.67
C LYS A 56 -20.46 -3.76 -20.44
N TRP A 57 -19.41 -3.47 -21.21
CA TRP A 57 -19.26 -2.16 -21.86
C TRP A 57 -20.37 -1.82 -22.87
N PRO A 58 -20.76 -2.70 -23.80
CA PRO A 58 -21.86 -2.40 -24.74
C PRO A 58 -23.25 -2.42 -24.09
N ILE A 59 -23.38 -2.92 -22.84
CA ILE A 59 -24.66 -2.92 -22.12
C ILE A 59 -25.08 -1.49 -21.76
N TYR A 60 -24.13 -0.57 -21.58
CA TYR A 60 -24.44 0.84 -21.29
C TYR A 60 -25.28 1.49 -22.39
N ASN A 61 -25.14 1.07 -23.66
CA ASN A 61 -25.95 1.57 -24.77
C ASN A 61 -27.41 1.13 -24.68
N LYS A 62 -27.73 0.10 -23.88
CA LYS A 62 -29.10 -0.39 -23.68
C LYS A 62 -29.82 0.35 -22.55
N LYS A 63 -29.14 1.26 -21.85
CA LYS A 63 -29.73 2.03 -20.75
C LYS A 63 -30.71 3.05 -21.33
N MET A 64 -31.99 2.83 -21.11
CA MET A 64 -33.05 3.77 -21.45
C MET A 64 -33.19 4.81 -20.35
N PHE A 65 -33.20 6.09 -20.72
CA PHE A 65 -33.44 7.19 -19.78
C PHE A 65 -34.90 7.63 -19.84
N PRO A 66 -35.45 8.16 -18.73
CA PRO A 66 -36.79 8.73 -18.75
C PRO A 66 -36.86 9.95 -19.70
N PRO A 67 -38.03 10.23 -20.29
CA PRO A 67 -38.28 11.43 -21.08
C PRO A 67 -37.92 12.71 -20.29
N GLN A 68 -37.38 13.70 -20.98
CA GLN A 68 -37.06 15.00 -20.38
C GLN A 68 -38.31 15.87 -20.30
N LEU A 69 -38.40 16.68 -19.24
CA LEU A 69 -39.49 17.65 -19.08
C LEU A 69 -39.23 18.89 -19.94
N PRO A 70 -40.28 19.60 -20.40
CA PRO A 70 -40.12 20.88 -21.07
C PRO A 70 -39.40 21.90 -20.16
N GLY A 71 -38.22 22.36 -20.58
CA GLY A 71 -37.37 23.30 -19.82
C GLY A 71 -36.13 22.70 -19.15
N GLU A 72 -35.96 21.37 -19.18
CA GLU A 72 -34.69 20.73 -18.79
C GLU A 72 -33.64 20.90 -19.90
N GLU A 73 -32.37 21.08 -19.52
CA GLU A 73 -31.26 21.11 -20.49
C GLU A 73 -31.21 19.82 -21.31
N LYS A 74 -30.91 19.95 -22.62
CA LYS A 74 -30.80 18.80 -23.52
C LYS A 74 -29.70 17.85 -23.00
N ARG A 75 -30.08 16.61 -22.71
CA ARG A 75 -29.12 15.58 -22.28
C ARG A 75 -28.25 15.16 -23.48
N PRO A 76 -26.91 15.18 -23.36
CA PRO A 76 -26.04 14.72 -24.44
C PRO A 76 -26.20 13.21 -24.65
N ALA A 77 -26.31 12.79 -25.91
CA ALA A 77 -26.25 11.38 -26.24
C ALA A 77 -24.84 10.83 -26.01
N PHE A 78 -24.72 9.58 -25.58
CA PHE A 78 -23.44 8.90 -25.48
C PHE A 78 -23.49 7.49 -26.08
N VAL A 79 -22.33 7.02 -26.52
CA VAL A 79 -22.15 5.72 -27.17
C VAL A 79 -20.90 5.04 -26.65
N CYS A 80 -21.08 3.87 -26.06
CA CYS A 80 -20.00 2.99 -25.61
C CYS A 80 -19.73 1.92 -26.67
N HIS A 81 -18.50 1.87 -27.20
CA HIS A 81 -18.07 0.81 -28.13
C HIS A 81 -16.76 0.19 -27.66
N MET A 82 -16.50 -1.04 -28.10
CA MET A 82 -15.26 -1.74 -27.75
C MET A 82 -14.88 -2.76 -28.80
N ARG A 83 -13.60 -3.10 -28.81
CA ARG A 83 -13.08 -4.25 -29.56
C ARG A 83 -12.25 -5.14 -28.65
N THR A 84 -12.45 -6.44 -28.76
CA THR A 84 -11.87 -7.42 -27.83
C THR A 84 -10.76 -8.25 -28.47
N ASN A 85 -9.80 -8.70 -27.65
CA ASN A 85 -8.71 -9.61 -28.04
C ASN A 85 -7.87 -9.13 -29.23
N ILE A 86 -7.57 -7.83 -29.28
CA ILE A 86 -6.66 -7.25 -30.26
C ILE A 86 -5.25 -7.77 -29.98
N LYS A 87 -4.56 -8.29 -31.01
CA LYS A 87 -3.17 -8.73 -30.89
C LYS A 87 -2.22 -7.53 -30.77
N TYR A 88 -2.13 -7.00 -29.56
CA TYR A 88 -1.29 -5.86 -29.20
C TYR A 88 -1.03 -5.81 -27.69
N SER A 89 -0.01 -5.07 -27.27
CA SER A 89 0.31 -4.88 -25.85
C SER A 89 -0.67 -3.88 -25.21
N PRO A 90 -1.26 -4.19 -24.04
CA PRO A 90 -2.17 -3.28 -23.35
C PRO A 90 -1.49 -1.96 -22.95
N PHE A 91 -0.23 -1.99 -22.52
CA PHE A 91 0.54 -0.78 -22.18
C PHE A 91 0.77 0.11 -23.40
N LYS A 92 1.15 -0.47 -24.55
CA LYS A 92 1.34 0.28 -25.79
C LYS A 92 0.02 0.84 -26.31
N MET A 93 -1.09 0.11 -26.13
CA MET A 93 -2.43 0.58 -26.48
C MET A 93 -2.88 1.75 -25.59
N TRP A 94 -2.55 1.72 -24.31
CA TRP A 94 -2.90 2.77 -23.35
C TRP A 94 -2.34 4.15 -23.76
N TYR A 95 -1.11 4.23 -24.30
CA TYR A 95 -0.57 5.49 -24.80
C TYR A 95 -1.40 6.06 -25.97
N VAL A 96 -1.81 5.21 -26.91
CA VAL A 96 -2.66 5.62 -28.05
C VAL A 96 -4.04 6.04 -27.57
N ALA A 97 -4.64 5.28 -26.64
CA ALA A 97 -5.92 5.60 -26.03
C ALA A 97 -5.87 6.94 -25.26
N SER A 98 -4.78 7.16 -24.50
CA SER A 98 -4.58 8.37 -23.70
C SER A 98 -4.40 9.61 -24.55
N MET A 99 -3.71 9.49 -25.67
CA MET A 99 -3.47 10.60 -26.59
C MET A 99 -4.78 11.20 -27.13
N ILE A 100 -5.79 10.38 -27.40
CA ILE A 100 -7.06 10.86 -27.98
C ILE A 100 -8.12 11.24 -26.95
N ARG A 101 -7.88 11.03 -25.65
CA ARG A 101 -8.85 11.38 -24.59
C ARG A 101 -9.06 12.90 -24.56
N GLY A 102 -10.32 13.32 -24.57
CA GLY A 102 -10.69 14.73 -24.56
C GLY A 102 -10.59 15.45 -25.91
N MET A 103 -10.18 14.77 -26.99
CA MET A 103 -10.17 15.36 -28.33
C MET A 103 -11.56 15.28 -28.98
N SER A 104 -11.81 16.17 -29.95
CA SER A 104 -12.92 16.00 -30.89
C SER A 104 -12.72 14.74 -31.73
N ILE A 105 -13.81 14.14 -32.22
CA ILE A 105 -13.73 12.91 -33.00
C ILE A 105 -12.90 13.08 -34.28
N ASP A 106 -13.05 14.22 -34.96
CA ASP A 106 -12.36 14.51 -36.22
C ASP A 106 -10.86 14.74 -36.00
N GLU A 107 -10.51 15.43 -34.92
CA GLU A 107 -9.10 15.61 -34.52
C GLU A 107 -8.47 14.28 -34.12
N ALA A 108 -9.15 13.46 -33.32
CA ALA A 108 -8.68 12.13 -32.94
C ALA A 108 -8.43 11.25 -34.17
N LEU A 109 -9.37 11.19 -35.12
CA LEU A 109 -9.22 10.44 -36.37
C LEU A 109 -8.05 10.96 -37.22
N LYS A 110 -7.85 12.28 -37.27
CA LYS A 110 -6.72 12.91 -37.96
C LYS A 110 -5.40 12.52 -37.31
N GLN A 111 -5.25 12.68 -35.99
CA GLN A 111 -4.02 12.33 -35.27
C GLN A 111 -3.67 10.84 -35.43
N LEU A 112 -4.66 9.95 -35.29
CA LEU A 112 -4.47 8.51 -35.46
C LEU A 112 -4.03 8.10 -36.87
N SER A 113 -4.33 8.92 -37.90
CA SER A 113 -3.88 8.64 -39.27
C SER A 113 -2.39 8.85 -39.49
N PHE A 114 -1.75 9.70 -38.69
CA PHE A 114 -0.32 10.02 -38.77
C PHE A 114 0.53 9.25 -37.75
N VAL A 115 -0.08 8.70 -36.69
CA VAL A 115 0.65 7.89 -35.70
C VAL A 115 1.01 6.53 -36.29
N ASN A 116 2.31 6.33 -36.56
CA ASN A 116 2.85 5.07 -37.08
C ASN A 116 2.96 3.98 -36.00
N LYS A 117 1.81 3.55 -35.46
CA LYS A 117 1.69 2.42 -34.53
C LYS A 117 0.52 1.53 -34.94
N LYS A 118 0.72 0.21 -34.91
CA LYS A 118 -0.37 -0.77 -35.17
C LYS A 118 -1.62 -0.52 -34.30
N GLY A 119 -1.44 -0.08 -33.05
CA GLY A 119 -2.54 0.27 -32.17
C GLY A 119 -3.41 1.42 -32.70
N ALA A 120 -2.83 2.41 -33.37
CA ALA A 120 -3.54 3.56 -33.91
C ALA A 120 -4.53 3.16 -35.02
N VAL A 121 -4.15 2.20 -35.86
CA VAL A 121 -5.04 1.64 -36.91
C VAL A 121 -6.28 1.01 -36.27
N HIS A 122 -6.10 0.16 -35.26
CA HIS A 122 -7.22 -0.49 -34.58
C HIS A 122 -8.11 0.51 -33.83
N VAL A 123 -7.52 1.52 -33.17
CA VAL A 123 -8.28 2.55 -32.48
C VAL A 123 -9.09 3.40 -33.46
N LYS A 124 -8.50 3.77 -34.60
CA LYS A 124 -9.19 4.51 -35.67
C LYS A 124 -10.40 3.75 -36.21
N GLU A 125 -10.27 2.46 -36.48
CA GLU A 125 -11.38 1.62 -36.93
C GLU A 125 -12.51 1.55 -35.89
N VAL A 126 -12.16 1.39 -34.61
CA VAL A 126 -13.16 1.36 -33.52
C VAL A 126 -13.87 2.72 -33.38
N LEU A 127 -13.18 3.84 -33.55
CA LEU A 127 -13.81 5.16 -33.54
C LEU A 127 -14.79 5.35 -34.69
N LEU A 128 -14.45 4.90 -35.90
CA LEU A 128 -15.34 4.96 -37.06
C LEU A 128 -16.59 4.08 -36.86
N GLU A 129 -16.43 2.89 -36.30
CA GLU A 129 -17.55 2.02 -35.91
C GLU A 129 -18.44 2.67 -34.85
N ALA A 130 -17.84 3.30 -33.84
CA ALA A 130 -18.57 3.99 -32.77
C ALA A 130 -19.33 5.22 -33.30
N GLN A 131 -18.73 5.99 -34.21
CA GLN A 131 -19.37 7.13 -34.87
C GLN A 131 -20.56 6.67 -35.71
N LYS A 132 -20.42 5.58 -36.47
CA LYS A 132 -21.52 4.97 -37.22
C LYS A 132 -22.65 4.53 -36.30
N LEU A 133 -22.32 3.85 -35.20
CA LEU A 133 -23.28 3.41 -34.18
C LEU A 133 -24.05 4.60 -33.57
N ALA A 134 -23.38 5.73 -33.36
CA ALA A 134 -23.98 6.93 -32.80
C ALA A 134 -25.09 7.51 -33.68
N VAL A 135 -24.82 7.62 -34.98
CA VAL A 135 -25.78 8.15 -35.96
C VAL A 135 -26.94 7.17 -36.17
N GLU A 136 -26.64 5.88 -36.33
CA GLU A 136 -27.65 4.88 -36.71
C GLU A 136 -28.56 4.46 -35.55
N ARG A 137 -28.05 4.37 -34.31
CA ARG A 137 -28.79 3.76 -33.19
C ARG A 137 -29.03 4.69 -32.00
N ASN A 138 -28.21 5.72 -31.83
CA ASN A 138 -28.28 6.61 -30.66
C ASN A 138 -28.80 8.01 -30.99
N ASN A 139 -29.35 8.20 -32.21
CA ASN A 139 -29.99 9.43 -32.66
C ASN A 139 -29.10 10.68 -32.59
N VAL A 140 -27.81 10.52 -32.91
CA VAL A 140 -26.88 11.64 -33.06
C VAL A 140 -26.97 12.20 -34.47
N GLU A 141 -27.41 13.45 -34.61
CA GLU A 141 -27.61 14.11 -35.91
C GLU A 141 -26.29 14.41 -36.64
N PHE A 142 -25.31 14.99 -35.92
CA PHE A 142 -24.04 15.41 -36.50
C PHE A 142 -22.89 14.49 -36.07
N LYS A 143 -22.35 13.74 -37.04
CA LYS A 143 -21.20 12.84 -36.81
C LYS A 143 -19.94 13.54 -36.27
N SER A 144 -19.77 14.82 -36.57
CA SER A 144 -18.64 15.67 -36.14
C SER A 144 -18.84 16.25 -34.74
N ASN A 145 -20.09 16.36 -34.26
CA ASN A 145 -20.43 16.88 -32.94
C ASN A 145 -20.29 15.80 -31.86
N LEU A 146 -19.16 15.10 -31.89
CA LEU A 146 -18.81 14.04 -30.95
C LEU A 146 -17.38 14.26 -30.45
N TRP A 147 -17.15 13.88 -29.20
CA TRP A 147 -15.83 13.93 -28.60
C TRP A 147 -15.55 12.67 -27.77
N VAL A 148 -14.26 12.39 -27.54
CA VAL A 148 -13.81 11.17 -26.86
C VAL A 148 -13.81 11.39 -25.35
N ALA A 149 -14.91 11.02 -24.69
CA ALA A 149 -15.08 11.16 -23.24
C ALA A 149 -14.23 10.17 -22.44
N GLU A 150 -14.25 8.90 -22.84
CA GLU A 150 -13.43 7.87 -22.20
C GLU A 150 -12.73 7.04 -23.26
N SER A 151 -11.44 6.81 -23.07
CA SER A 151 -10.67 5.88 -23.90
C SER A 151 -9.60 5.20 -23.09
N PHE A 152 -9.67 3.88 -23.00
CA PHE A 152 -8.73 3.07 -22.23
C PHE A 152 -8.58 1.67 -22.80
N ALA A 153 -7.51 1.00 -22.38
CA ALA A 153 -7.20 -0.36 -22.80
C ALA A 153 -6.96 -1.25 -21.58
N THR A 154 -7.42 -2.50 -21.64
CA THR A 154 -7.20 -3.50 -20.59
C THR A 154 -6.52 -4.75 -21.15
N LYS A 155 -6.00 -5.59 -20.26
CA LYS A 155 -5.38 -6.87 -20.61
C LYS A 155 -6.45 -7.83 -21.13
N GLY A 156 -6.20 -8.43 -22.29
CA GLY A 156 -7.04 -9.50 -22.84
C GLY A 156 -6.39 -10.87 -22.69
N LEU A 157 -6.76 -11.81 -23.57
CA LEU A 157 -6.22 -13.16 -23.54
C LEU A 157 -4.69 -13.16 -23.65
N VAL A 158 -4.01 -13.85 -22.73
CA VAL A 158 -2.56 -14.04 -22.79
C VAL A 158 -2.27 -15.50 -23.05
N MET A 159 -1.75 -15.80 -24.23
CA MET A 159 -1.30 -17.14 -24.56
C MET A 159 0.16 -17.30 -24.12
N LYS A 160 0.46 -18.36 -23.39
CA LYS A 160 1.84 -18.71 -23.02
C LYS A 160 2.47 -19.54 -24.13
N GLY A 161 3.72 -19.24 -24.45
CA GLY A 161 4.55 -20.03 -25.33
C GLY A 161 5.90 -20.30 -24.69
N VAL A 162 6.71 -21.07 -25.38
CA VAL A 162 8.05 -21.46 -24.92
C VAL A 162 9.10 -20.69 -25.71
N ARG A 163 10.03 -20.04 -25.01
CA ARG A 163 11.23 -19.41 -25.57
C ARG A 163 12.44 -20.25 -25.20
N ARG A 164 13.11 -20.82 -26.19
CA ARG A 164 14.35 -21.57 -25.98
C ARG A 164 15.51 -20.59 -25.78
N HIS A 165 16.34 -20.83 -24.79
CA HIS A 165 17.55 -20.07 -24.48
C HIS A 165 18.79 -20.98 -24.59
N ALA A 166 19.97 -20.37 -24.68
CA ALA A 166 21.24 -21.09 -24.71
C ALA A 166 21.45 -21.93 -23.43
N LYS A 167 22.28 -22.98 -23.56
CA LYS A 167 22.58 -23.95 -22.49
C LYS A 167 21.35 -24.74 -22.00
N GLY A 168 20.45 -25.11 -22.91
CA GLY A 168 19.26 -25.93 -22.58
C GLY A 168 18.21 -25.22 -21.73
N ARG A 169 18.36 -23.91 -21.47
CA ARG A 169 17.41 -23.14 -20.66
C ARG A 169 16.13 -22.86 -21.43
N VAL A 170 15.01 -22.86 -20.73
CA VAL A 170 13.69 -22.61 -21.31
C VAL A 170 13.01 -21.49 -20.53
N GLY A 171 12.64 -20.42 -21.24
CA GLY A 171 11.85 -19.32 -20.73
C GLY A 171 10.40 -19.39 -21.20
N VAL A 172 9.50 -18.73 -20.49
CA VAL A 172 8.09 -18.60 -20.90
C VAL A 172 7.92 -17.27 -21.64
N ILE A 173 7.37 -17.30 -22.85
CA ILE A 173 7.00 -16.09 -23.59
C ILE A 173 5.49 -15.86 -23.49
N HIS A 174 5.08 -14.61 -23.28
CA HIS A 174 3.69 -14.23 -23.18
C HIS A 174 3.23 -13.50 -24.45
N TYR A 175 2.30 -14.11 -25.18
CA TYR A 175 1.63 -13.52 -26.33
C TYR A 175 0.42 -12.72 -25.86
N PHE A 176 0.65 -11.46 -25.51
CA PHE A 176 -0.39 -10.56 -25.04
C PHE A 176 -1.42 -10.20 -26.12
N HIS A 177 -2.68 -10.09 -25.68
CA HIS A 177 -3.77 -9.41 -26.38
C HIS A 177 -4.35 -8.33 -25.46
N THR A 178 -5.10 -7.40 -26.02
CA THR A 178 -5.71 -6.29 -25.30
C THR A 178 -7.15 -6.07 -25.74
N HIS A 179 -7.96 -5.54 -24.83
CA HIS A 179 -9.28 -5.00 -25.13
C HIS A 179 -9.18 -3.48 -25.17
N TYR A 180 -9.82 -2.85 -26.16
CA TYR A 180 -9.88 -1.40 -26.28
C TYR A 180 -11.32 -0.93 -26.14
N PHE A 181 -11.53 0.11 -25.34
CA PHE A 181 -12.83 0.67 -25.00
C PHE A 181 -12.85 2.16 -25.33
N VAL A 182 -14.00 2.61 -25.82
CA VAL A 182 -14.27 4.02 -26.06
C VAL A 182 -15.70 4.38 -25.64
N ARG A 183 -15.87 5.58 -25.09
CA ARG A 183 -17.15 6.27 -24.95
C ARG A 183 -17.09 7.59 -25.71
N LEU A 184 -17.99 7.76 -26.66
CA LEU A 184 -18.21 9.04 -27.35
C LEU A 184 -19.41 9.75 -26.73
N GLU A 185 -19.31 11.07 -26.59
CA GLU A 185 -20.39 11.94 -26.09
C GLU A 185 -20.70 13.04 -27.11
N GLU A 186 -21.98 13.38 -27.24
CA GLU A 186 -22.48 14.46 -28.09
C GLU A 186 -22.10 15.82 -27.51
N GLY A 187 -21.56 16.69 -28.35
CA GLY A 187 -21.16 18.05 -28.00
C GLY A 187 -19.71 18.38 -28.33
N ALA A 188 -19.31 19.59 -27.98
CA ALA A 188 -17.93 20.03 -28.11
C ALA A 188 -17.07 19.43 -26.98
N PRO A 189 -15.79 19.12 -27.24
CA PRO A 189 -14.88 18.69 -26.19
C PRO A 189 -14.73 19.78 -25.11
N PRO A 190 -14.62 19.40 -23.83
CA PRO A 190 -14.39 20.36 -22.76
C PRO A 190 -13.03 21.07 -22.95
N LYS A 191 -12.97 22.39 -22.72
CA LYS A 191 -11.73 23.19 -22.86
C LYS A 191 -10.56 22.61 -22.06
N HIS A 192 -10.84 22.09 -20.87
CA HIS A 192 -9.90 21.36 -20.05
C HIS A 192 -10.49 20.01 -19.71
N PHE A 193 -10.03 18.96 -20.41
CA PHE A 193 -10.48 17.59 -20.14
C PHE A 193 -10.05 17.11 -18.74
N TYR A 194 -8.82 17.44 -18.34
CA TYR A 194 -8.32 17.20 -16.99
C TYR A 194 -8.53 18.45 -16.13
N LEU A 195 -9.72 18.58 -15.54
CA LEU A 195 -10.16 19.76 -14.78
C LEU A 195 -9.21 20.13 -13.64
N GLU A 196 -8.61 19.14 -12.97
CA GLU A 196 -7.65 19.33 -11.87
C GLU A 196 -6.30 19.90 -12.33
N THR A 197 -5.95 19.72 -13.61
CA THR A 197 -4.69 20.21 -14.19
C THR A 197 -4.87 21.46 -15.04
N ALA A 198 -6.07 22.07 -15.06
CA ALA A 198 -6.25 23.35 -15.71
C ALA A 198 -5.30 24.37 -15.05
N PRO A 199 -4.47 25.10 -15.83
CA PRO A 199 -3.53 26.06 -15.27
C PRO A 199 -4.31 27.13 -14.50
N LYS A 200 -4.17 27.13 -13.17
CA LYS A 200 -4.83 28.11 -12.31
C LYS A 200 -4.16 29.46 -12.52
N THR A 201 -4.94 30.51 -12.65
CA THR A 201 -4.39 31.87 -12.71
C THR A 201 -3.78 32.23 -11.36
N THR A 202 -2.78 33.11 -11.34
CA THR A 202 -2.17 33.60 -10.09
C THR A 202 -3.20 34.18 -9.13
N LYS A 203 -4.25 34.84 -9.64
CA LYS A 203 -5.36 35.36 -8.83
C LYS A 203 -6.19 34.25 -8.19
N THR A 204 -6.50 33.19 -8.95
CA THR A 204 -7.20 32.01 -8.43
C THR A 204 -6.36 31.29 -7.38
N MET A 205 -5.06 31.10 -7.63
CA MET A 205 -4.14 30.49 -6.67
C MET A 205 -4.03 31.32 -5.39
N LEU A 206 -3.92 32.64 -5.52
CA LEU A 206 -3.90 33.55 -4.37
C LEU A 206 -5.23 33.51 -3.61
N SER A 207 -6.36 33.48 -4.30
CA SER A 207 -7.68 33.37 -3.66
C SER A 207 -7.82 32.05 -2.90
N GLU A 208 -7.47 30.93 -3.52
CA GLU A 208 -7.49 29.60 -2.88
C GLU A 208 -6.57 29.58 -1.66
N TRP A 209 -5.36 30.16 -1.78
CA TRP A 209 -4.43 30.27 -0.66
C TRP A 209 -4.98 31.19 0.45
N VAL A 210 -5.56 32.33 0.11
CA VAL A 210 -6.19 33.25 1.08
C VAL A 210 -7.37 32.57 1.78
N ASP A 211 -8.19 31.82 1.04
CA ASP A 211 -9.29 31.05 1.60
C ASP A 211 -8.78 29.94 2.51
N GLU A 212 -7.70 29.25 2.14
CA GLU A 212 -7.00 28.31 3.01
C GLU A 212 -6.49 29.01 4.27
N MET A 213 -5.84 30.18 4.16
CA MET A 213 -5.36 30.97 5.30
C MET A 213 -6.50 31.36 6.23
N ARG A 214 -7.65 31.77 5.67
CA ARG A 214 -8.85 32.17 6.42
C ARG A 214 -9.54 30.99 7.09
N GLN A 215 -9.41 29.80 6.51
CA GLN A 215 -9.94 28.57 7.07
C GLN A 215 -9.05 27.98 8.18
N ARG A 216 -7.81 28.49 8.35
CA ARG A 216 -6.95 28.11 9.47
C ARG A 216 -7.60 28.54 10.78
N ARG A 217 -7.73 27.58 11.69
CA ARG A 217 -8.18 27.82 13.06
C ARG A 217 -7.03 27.54 14.00
N ILE A 218 -7.05 28.17 15.18
CA ILE A 218 -6.15 27.83 16.28
C ILE A 218 -6.47 26.38 16.67
N PRO A 219 -5.57 25.42 16.39
CA PRO A 219 -5.75 24.07 16.90
C PRO A 219 -5.83 24.16 18.42
N LEU A 220 -6.63 23.31 19.08
CA LEU A 220 -6.69 23.22 20.56
C LEU A 220 -7.33 24.36 21.37
N SER A 221 -7.99 25.33 20.76
CA SER A 221 -8.69 26.38 21.53
C SER A 221 -10.10 25.94 21.99
N LEU A 222 -10.52 26.43 23.18
CA LEU A 222 -11.83 26.18 23.84
C LEU A 222 -13.06 26.43 22.94
N TYR A 223 -12.95 27.23 21.89
CA TYR A 223 -14.04 27.51 20.94
C TYR A 223 -14.16 26.49 19.80
N CYS A 224 -13.11 25.72 19.48
CA CYS A 224 -13.17 24.67 18.46
C CYS A 224 -13.88 23.40 18.96
N LEU A 225 -13.81 23.13 20.27
CA LEU A 225 -14.51 21.99 20.91
C LEU A 225 -16.04 22.08 20.83
N LYS A 226 -16.61 23.29 20.73
CA LYS A 226 -18.06 23.47 20.57
C LYS A 226 -18.54 23.38 19.12
N PHE A 227 -17.68 23.67 18.14
CA PHE A 227 -18.05 23.61 16.71
C PHE A 227 -17.68 22.30 16.03
N ALA A 228 -16.76 21.50 16.60
CA ALA A 228 -16.46 20.15 16.11
C ALA A 228 -17.67 19.19 16.19
N LYS A 229 -18.65 19.48 17.06
CA LYS A 229 -19.92 18.72 17.13
C LYS A 229 -20.93 19.08 16.02
N SER A 230 -20.71 20.12 15.22
CA SER A 230 -21.70 20.62 14.25
C SER A 230 -21.29 20.46 12.78
N TYR A 231 -20.08 19.98 12.49
CA TYR A 231 -19.60 19.74 11.12
C TYR A 231 -19.51 18.25 10.73
N THR A 232 -20.11 17.36 11.50
CA THR A 232 -20.33 15.93 11.13
C THR A 232 -21.72 15.64 10.57
N ALA A 233 -22.49 16.66 10.18
CA ALA A 233 -23.83 16.47 9.59
C ALA A 233 -24.10 17.25 8.30
N ALA A 234 -23.08 17.64 7.53
CA ALA A 234 -23.30 18.34 6.26
C ALA A 234 -22.35 17.90 5.14
N LEU A 235 -22.52 16.65 4.68
CA LEU A 235 -22.15 16.05 3.36
C LEU A 235 -22.28 14.53 3.57
N PHE A 236 -23.34 13.81 3.20
CA PHE A 236 -23.79 13.54 1.83
C PHE A 236 -25.15 12.80 1.85
N ILE A 237 -26.28 13.49 2.07
CA ILE A 237 -27.59 12.94 1.65
C ILE A 237 -27.72 13.22 0.16
N LYS A 238 -27.43 12.20 -0.64
CA LYS A 238 -27.75 12.15 -2.07
C LYS A 238 -29.27 12.02 -2.20
N LYS A 239 -29.99 13.15 -2.15
CA LYS A 239 -31.44 13.17 -2.42
C LYS A 239 -31.66 12.79 -3.89
N LYS A 240 -32.17 11.59 -4.09
CA LYS A 240 -32.90 11.19 -5.30
C LYS A 240 -33.94 12.28 -5.60
N ARG A 241 -33.89 12.85 -6.80
CA ARG A 241 -35.03 13.55 -7.41
C ARG A 241 -36.15 12.54 -7.63
N ASN A 242 -37.33 12.83 -7.09
CA ASN A 242 -38.63 12.63 -7.73
C ASN A 242 -39.64 13.60 -7.09
N ASN A 243 -40.27 14.41 -7.95
CA ASN A 243 -41.56 15.12 -7.89
C ASN A 243 -42.29 15.29 -6.54
N MET A 244 -42.61 16.53 -6.14
CA MET A 244 -43.84 17.30 -6.47
C MET A 244 -44.06 18.43 -5.44
N ASP A 245 -44.45 19.60 -5.96
CA ASP A 245 -45.23 20.71 -5.38
C ASP A 245 -44.72 21.47 -4.13
N ALA A 246 -44.43 22.76 -4.34
CA ALA A 246 -44.45 23.82 -3.34
C ALA A 246 -45.53 24.85 -3.74
N PRO A 247 -46.11 25.59 -2.78
CA PRO A 247 -45.74 27.02 -2.75
C PRO A 247 -45.52 27.62 -1.34
N GLU A 248 -44.73 28.70 -1.37
CA GLU A 248 -44.71 29.92 -0.53
C GLU A 248 -44.38 29.81 0.98
N VAL A 249 -43.18 30.21 1.44
CA VAL A 249 -42.69 31.58 1.76
C VAL A 249 -43.41 32.26 2.92
N ALA A 250 -42.72 32.38 4.07
CA ALA A 250 -42.70 33.60 4.90
C ALA A 250 -41.54 33.54 5.93
N PHE A 251 -40.57 34.45 5.78
CA PHE A 251 -39.58 34.81 6.79
C PHE A 251 -40.19 35.87 7.72
N TYR A 252 -39.98 35.76 9.04
CA TYR A 252 -40.04 36.90 9.96
C TYR A 252 -38.86 36.84 10.94
N PHE A 253 -38.04 37.90 10.92
CA PHE A 253 -37.04 38.24 11.93
C PHE A 253 -37.48 39.55 12.63
N ARG A 254 -37.41 39.60 13.96
CA ARG A 254 -37.23 40.83 14.79
C ARG A 254 -36.97 40.41 16.25
N CYS A 255 -35.78 40.55 16.84
CA CYS A 255 -34.96 41.70 17.26
C CYS A 255 -35.30 42.25 18.67
N GLU A 256 -34.24 42.22 19.49
CA GLU A 256 -33.89 42.65 20.85
C GLU A 256 -34.53 43.91 21.48
N SER A 257 -34.51 43.97 22.82
CA SER A 257 -34.15 45.19 23.58
C SER A 257 -33.77 44.91 25.06
N HIS A 258 -32.92 45.81 25.59
CA HIS A 258 -32.03 45.73 26.76
C HIS A 258 -32.60 46.17 28.14
N GLY A 259 -31.96 45.71 29.24
CA GLY A 259 -31.27 46.58 30.25
C GLY A 259 -31.90 47.01 31.61
N LEU A 260 -31.43 46.39 32.71
CA LEU A 260 -31.24 46.88 34.14
C LEU A 260 -32.47 47.27 35.01
N PRO A 261 -32.41 47.30 36.39
CA PRO A 261 -31.25 47.47 37.30
C PRO A 261 -31.16 46.59 38.59
N VAL A 262 -30.16 46.93 39.42
CA VAL A 262 -29.53 46.28 40.60
C VAL A 262 -30.34 46.35 41.93
N LYS A 263 -30.30 45.27 42.76
CA LYS A 263 -29.93 45.27 44.22
C LYS A 263 -30.06 43.90 44.93
N THR A 264 -28.92 43.42 45.43
CA THR A 264 -28.59 42.72 46.70
C THR A 264 -29.64 41.90 47.47
N LEU A 265 -29.37 40.61 47.74
CA LEU A 265 -29.10 40.03 49.09
C LEU A 265 -29.07 38.48 49.11
N PHE A 266 -27.93 37.96 49.59
CA PHE A 266 -27.69 36.81 50.48
C PHE A 266 -28.21 35.38 50.20
N LEU A 267 -27.20 34.49 50.11
CA LEU A 267 -27.04 33.15 50.70
C LEU A 267 -28.25 32.24 50.94
N GLY A 268 -28.16 31.04 50.35
CA GLY A 268 -27.91 29.84 51.15
C GLY A 268 -29.06 28.84 51.30
N PHE A 269 -28.68 27.56 51.16
CA PHE A 269 -29.32 26.34 51.68
C PHE A 269 -30.55 25.76 50.95
N LEU A 270 -30.28 24.61 50.29
CA LEU A 270 -30.73 23.26 50.66
C LEU A 270 -32.24 22.93 50.78
N TYR A 271 -32.52 21.66 50.44
CA TYR A 271 -33.69 20.82 50.74
C TYR A 271 -34.86 20.76 49.74
N SER A 272 -34.87 19.63 49.01
CA SER A 272 -35.80 18.51 49.20
C SER A 272 -37.16 18.48 48.49
N ALA A 273 -37.46 17.25 48.06
CA ALA A 273 -38.79 16.60 48.05
C ALA A 273 -39.75 17.00 46.92
N ARG A 274 -40.53 16.09 46.31
CA ARG A 274 -40.67 14.62 46.32
C ARG A 274 -41.88 14.31 45.41
N MET A 275 -41.91 13.09 44.85
CA MET A 275 -43.12 12.33 44.41
C MET A 275 -43.84 12.82 43.14
N ALA A 276 -44.44 12.00 42.27
CA ALA A 276 -44.46 10.56 42.01
C ALA A 276 -45.27 10.33 40.71
N GLU A 277 -44.97 9.22 40.06
CA GLU A 277 -45.59 8.49 38.92
C GLU A 277 -47.14 8.25 39.02
N PRO A 278 -47.89 7.68 38.01
CA PRO A 278 -47.47 6.58 37.09
C PRO A 278 -48.10 6.41 35.66
N CYS A 279 -47.50 5.44 34.92
CA CYS A 279 -48.01 4.55 33.84
C CYS A 279 -48.50 5.17 32.51
N SER A 280 -48.30 4.62 31.30
CA SER A 280 -48.13 3.22 30.86
C SER A 280 -47.54 3.09 29.44
N SER A 281 -46.85 1.95 29.24
CA SER A 281 -46.38 1.25 28.02
C SER A 281 -46.87 1.65 26.60
N SER A 282 -45.94 1.70 25.64
CA SER A 282 -45.83 0.71 24.54
C SER A 282 -44.56 0.90 23.68
N SER A 283 -43.89 -0.20 23.43
CA SER A 283 -42.64 -0.44 22.70
C SER A 283 -42.79 -0.46 21.17
N SER A 284 -41.80 0.08 20.46
CA SER A 284 -41.33 -0.44 19.15
C SER A 284 -39.95 0.11 18.76
N ASP A 285 -38.95 -0.74 18.93
CA ASP A 285 -37.76 -1.02 18.11
C ASP A 285 -37.18 0.06 17.18
N LEU A 286 -35.94 0.49 17.51
CA LEU A 286 -34.95 0.93 16.52
C LEU A 286 -33.59 0.28 16.82
N ILE A 287 -33.26 -0.71 16.00
CA ILE A 287 -31.93 -1.33 15.89
C ILE A 287 -30.95 -0.27 15.38
N ALA A 288 -30.00 0.13 16.23
CA ALA A 288 -28.85 0.93 15.85
C ALA A 288 -27.64 0.00 15.70
N SER A 289 -26.96 0.03 14.55
CA SER A 289 -25.82 -0.82 14.24
C SER A 289 -24.57 -0.47 15.07
N ASP A 290 -23.94 -1.49 15.66
CA ASP A 290 -22.77 -1.44 16.58
C ASP A 290 -21.50 -0.77 16.02
N GLU A 291 -21.38 -0.54 14.70
CA GLU A 291 -20.12 -0.12 14.07
C GLU A 291 -19.71 1.35 14.35
N GLY A 292 -20.64 2.20 14.80
CA GLY A 292 -20.39 3.64 14.95
C GLY A 292 -19.82 4.08 16.30
N GLN A 293 -20.05 3.33 17.38
CA GLN A 293 -19.62 3.71 18.73
C GLN A 293 -18.12 3.49 18.98
N LEU A 294 -17.53 2.49 18.32
CA LEU A 294 -16.16 2.03 18.56
C LEU A 294 -15.10 2.97 17.99
N THR A 295 -15.37 3.55 16.81
CA THR A 295 -14.49 4.56 16.20
C THR A 295 -14.42 5.82 17.08
N GLN A 296 -15.54 6.19 17.71
CA GLN A 296 -15.60 7.32 18.64
C GLN A 296 -14.82 7.09 19.94
N LEU A 297 -14.78 5.86 20.46
CA LEU A 297 -14.05 5.54 21.68
C LEU A 297 -12.54 5.49 21.47
N LEU A 298 -12.08 5.03 20.30
CA LEU A 298 -10.65 4.98 19.97
C LEU A 298 -10.07 6.36 19.58
N GLU A 299 -10.90 7.28 19.09
CA GLU A 299 -10.51 8.63 18.65
C GLU A 299 -10.46 9.69 19.78
N GLN A 300 -11.07 9.45 20.95
CA GLN A 300 -11.19 10.44 22.04
C GLN A 300 -9.90 10.72 22.83
N GLU A 301 -8.78 10.09 22.53
CA GLU A 301 -7.50 10.22 23.26
C GLU A 301 -6.46 11.15 22.58
N GLN A 302 -6.88 12.08 21.71
CA GLN A 302 -5.98 13.15 21.28
C GLN A 302 -5.84 14.18 22.42
N TYR A 303 -4.64 14.25 23.04
CA TYR A 303 -4.05 15.27 23.96
C TYR A 303 -3.51 14.72 25.30
N PRO A 304 -2.41 15.28 25.84
CA PRO A 304 -1.31 14.48 26.37
C PRO A 304 -1.44 14.11 27.85
N ALA A 305 -0.84 12.95 28.17
CA ALA A 305 -0.16 12.61 29.41
C ALA A 305 -0.86 12.94 30.73
N VAL A 306 -1.90 12.17 31.07
CA VAL A 306 -2.06 11.65 32.43
C VAL A 306 -2.53 10.21 32.30
N ASP A 307 -1.61 9.26 32.44
CA ASP A 307 -1.94 7.85 32.65
C ASP A 307 -2.57 7.71 34.04
N ASP A 308 -3.84 8.06 34.18
CA ASP A 308 -4.61 7.62 35.35
C ASP A 308 -5.05 6.18 35.07
N ASN A 309 -4.53 5.23 35.84
CA ASN A 309 -4.74 3.78 35.67
C ASN A 309 -6.22 3.39 35.53
N GLY A 310 -7.15 4.21 36.06
CA GLY A 310 -8.59 4.01 35.92
C GLY A 310 -9.14 4.19 34.50
N THR A 311 -8.57 5.10 33.68
CA THR A 311 -9.08 5.39 32.32
C THR A 311 -8.65 4.31 31.32
N LEU A 312 -7.45 3.75 31.48
CA LEU A 312 -6.93 2.67 30.65
C LEU A 312 -7.71 1.37 30.86
N LEU A 313 -8.02 1.02 32.11
CA LEU A 313 -8.81 -0.15 32.45
C LEU A 313 -10.23 -0.05 31.86
N ALA A 314 -10.86 1.12 32.00
CA ALA A 314 -12.19 1.38 31.43
C ALA A 314 -12.22 1.25 29.89
N ASN A 315 -11.20 1.76 29.19
CA ASN A 315 -11.11 1.64 27.72
C ASN A 315 -10.88 0.20 27.26
N MET A 316 -10.06 -0.57 28.00
CA MET A 316 -9.80 -1.97 27.72
C MET A 316 -11.05 -2.84 27.94
N GLU A 317 -11.76 -2.64 29.07
CA GLU A 317 -13.03 -3.31 29.34
C GLU A 317 -14.11 -2.96 28.31
N ALA A 318 -14.21 -1.68 27.92
CA ALA A 318 -15.16 -1.26 26.90
C ALA A 318 -14.87 -1.90 25.54
N CYS A 319 -13.58 -2.00 25.16
CA CYS A 319 -13.19 -2.67 23.92
C CYS A 319 -13.51 -4.17 23.98
N PHE A 320 -13.16 -4.85 25.07
CA PHE A 320 -13.46 -6.28 25.26
C PHE A 320 -14.96 -6.56 25.12
N LYS A 321 -15.79 -5.83 25.87
CA LYS A 321 -17.26 -5.94 25.82
C LYS A 321 -17.87 -5.62 24.45
N ALA A 322 -17.21 -4.79 23.65
CA ALA A 322 -17.73 -4.43 22.33
C ALA A 322 -17.51 -5.53 21.28
N PHE A 323 -16.59 -6.47 21.52
CA PHE A 323 -16.32 -7.59 20.62
C PHE A 323 -16.80 -8.93 21.18
N ASP A 324 -16.96 -9.06 22.50
CA ASP A 324 -17.67 -10.16 23.19
C ASP A 324 -19.19 -10.06 22.92
N LYS A 325 -19.65 -10.68 21.83
CA LYS A 325 -21.03 -10.51 21.30
C LYS A 325 -22.10 -11.17 22.13
N ASP A 326 -21.80 -12.32 22.73
CA ASP A 326 -22.69 -13.07 23.61
C ASP A 326 -22.50 -12.71 25.09
N SER A 327 -21.54 -11.84 25.40
CA SER A 327 -21.30 -11.29 26.74
C SER A 327 -21.00 -12.40 27.76
N ASP A 328 -20.35 -13.46 27.31
CA ASP A 328 -20.00 -14.62 28.12
C ASP A 328 -18.62 -14.47 28.81
N GLY A 329 -17.88 -13.41 28.47
CA GLY A 329 -16.57 -13.11 29.01
C GLY A 329 -15.42 -13.81 28.27
N LEU A 330 -15.67 -14.43 27.11
CA LEU A 330 -14.71 -15.20 26.34
C LEU A 330 -14.76 -14.80 24.85
N MET A 331 -13.63 -14.37 24.28
CA MET A 331 -13.60 -14.01 22.86
C MET A 331 -13.29 -15.21 21.96
N THR A 332 -14.19 -15.52 21.03
CA THR A 332 -13.96 -16.56 20.01
C THR A 332 -13.07 -16.05 18.86
N LEU A 333 -12.56 -16.97 18.03
CA LEU A 333 -11.87 -16.62 16.78
C LEU A 333 -12.71 -15.70 15.87
N SER A 334 -14.04 -15.86 15.84
CA SER A 334 -14.95 -15.02 15.04
C SER A 334 -14.98 -13.58 15.55
N ASP A 335 -14.93 -13.39 16.87
CA ASP A 335 -14.92 -12.09 17.51
C ASP A 335 -13.56 -11.42 17.37
N PHE A 336 -12.49 -12.18 17.52
CA PHE A 336 -11.14 -11.74 17.18
C PHE A 336 -11.00 -11.35 15.70
N ALA A 337 -11.67 -12.05 14.79
CA ALA A 337 -11.75 -11.66 13.38
C ALA A 337 -12.46 -10.31 13.20
N ALA A 338 -13.51 -10.04 13.98
CA ALA A 338 -14.22 -8.77 13.96
C ALA A 338 -13.36 -7.61 14.52
N LEU A 339 -12.61 -7.88 15.59
CA LEU A 339 -11.59 -6.98 16.11
C LEU A 339 -10.55 -6.66 15.03
N CYS A 340 -9.97 -7.67 14.38
CA CYS A 340 -8.99 -7.48 13.31
C CYS A 340 -9.54 -6.67 12.13
N ARG A 341 -10.78 -6.92 11.69
CA ARG A 341 -11.44 -6.12 10.63
C ARG A 341 -11.63 -4.66 11.05
N THR A 342 -11.80 -4.41 12.33
CA THR A 342 -11.95 -3.05 12.87
C THR A 342 -10.60 -2.35 13.03
N LEU A 343 -9.60 -3.10 13.48
CA LEU A 343 -8.24 -2.62 13.70
C LEU A 343 -7.52 -2.32 12.39
N PHE A 344 -7.51 -3.25 11.44
CA PHE A 344 -6.74 -3.13 10.21
C PHE A 344 -7.56 -2.50 9.09
N ARG A 345 -7.53 -1.17 9.04
CA ARG A 345 -8.22 -0.35 8.02
C ARG A 345 -7.25 0.59 7.32
N ASN A 346 -7.56 0.89 6.07
CA ASN A 346 -6.84 1.90 5.30
C ASN A 346 -7.33 3.32 5.64
N GLU A 347 -6.73 4.33 5.00
CA GLU A 347 -7.03 5.75 5.18
C GLU A 347 -8.48 6.15 4.84
N GLN A 348 -9.20 5.29 4.10
CA GLN A 348 -10.61 5.46 3.74
C GLN A 348 -11.57 4.70 4.67
N GLY A 349 -11.04 4.07 5.72
CA GLY A 349 -11.80 3.24 6.66
C GLY A 349 -12.16 1.85 6.14
N LYS A 350 -11.64 1.44 4.98
CA LYS A 350 -11.87 0.10 4.41
C LYS A 350 -10.97 -0.94 5.10
N ALA A 351 -11.58 -2.02 5.58
CA ALA A 351 -10.85 -3.12 6.20
C ALA A 351 -9.94 -3.85 5.20
N TYR A 352 -8.74 -4.21 5.65
CA TYR A 352 -7.85 -5.11 4.91
C TYR A 352 -8.33 -6.56 5.01
N ALA A 353 -8.13 -7.32 3.94
CA ALA A 353 -8.33 -8.77 3.98
C ALA A 353 -7.13 -9.41 4.68
N ILE A 354 -7.39 -10.37 5.55
CA ILE A 354 -6.39 -11.14 6.28
C ILE A 354 -6.64 -12.60 5.91
N GLU A 355 -5.58 -13.34 5.62
CA GLU A 355 -5.66 -14.77 5.37
C GLU A 355 -6.08 -15.51 6.65
N GLU A 356 -6.96 -16.49 6.52
CA GLU A 356 -7.50 -17.23 7.68
C GLU A 356 -6.39 -17.91 8.50
N SER A 357 -5.34 -18.42 7.84
CA SER A 357 -4.16 -19.00 8.50
C SER A 357 -3.46 -18.00 9.43
N ARG A 358 -3.17 -16.79 8.93
CA ARG A 358 -2.54 -15.72 9.72
C ARG A 358 -3.43 -15.24 10.86
N LEU A 359 -4.74 -15.20 10.63
CA LEU A 359 -5.71 -14.84 11.67
C LEU A 359 -5.69 -15.85 12.81
N GLN A 360 -5.70 -17.15 12.49
CA GLN A 360 -5.57 -18.23 13.47
C GLN A 360 -4.25 -18.12 14.24
N GLU A 361 -3.13 -17.97 13.53
CA GLU A 361 -1.83 -17.86 14.18
C GLU A 361 -1.74 -16.65 15.13
N MET A 362 -2.37 -15.52 14.80
CA MET A 362 -2.45 -14.38 15.72
C MET A 362 -3.34 -14.67 16.93
N PHE A 363 -4.46 -15.36 16.73
CA PHE A 363 -5.34 -15.77 17.82
C PHE A 363 -4.62 -16.70 18.80
N ASP A 364 -3.91 -17.70 18.28
CA ASP A 364 -3.13 -18.68 19.07
C ASP A 364 -1.99 -18.03 19.90
N VAL A 365 -1.57 -16.80 19.58
CA VAL A 365 -0.60 -16.06 20.40
C VAL A 365 -1.24 -15.53 21.68
N PHE A 366 -2.51 -15.18 21.61
CA PHE A 366 -3.25 -14.57 22.73
C PHE A 366 -4.05 -15.60 23.53
N ASP A 367 -4.47 -16.71 22.92
CA ASP A 367 -4.98 -17.90 23.60
C ASP A 367 -3.79 -18.65 24.24
N GLY A 368 -3.36 -18.18 25.42
CA GLY A 368 -2.18 -18.67 26.12
C GLY A 368 -2.41 -20.02 26.79
N ASN A 369 -3.65 -20.27 27.22
CA ASN A 369 -4.04 -21.52 27.87
C ASN A 369 -4.48 -22.62 26.85
N GLN A 370 -4.61 -22.27 25.56
CA GLN A 370 -5.03 -23.15 24.46
C GLN A 370 -6.43 -23.75 24.65
N ASP A 371 -7.34 -23.02 25.29
CA ASP A 371 -8.72 -23.44 25.50
C ASP A 371 -9.64 -23.08 24.32
N GLY A 372 -9.13 -22.35 23.33
CA GLY A 372 -9.86 -21.92 22.13
C GLY A 372 -10.57 -20.58 22.29
N TYR A 373 -10.36 -19.88 23.39
CA TYR A 373 -10.93 -18.57 23.71
C TYR A 373 -9.83 -17.59 24.13
N VAL A 374 -10.16 -16.30 24.12
CA VAL A 374 -9.33 -15.26 24.73
C VAL A 374 -10.11 -14.66 25.88
N ASP A 375 -9.70 -14.94 27.11
CA ASP A 375 -10.33 -14.39 28.31
C ASP A 375 -9.90 -12.92 28.55
N PHE A 376 -10.44 -12.28 29.59
CA PHE A 376 -10.11 -10.89 29.88
C PHE A 376 -8.62 -10.65 30.26
N GLN A 377 -7.96 -11.61 30.91
CA GLN A 377 -6.55 -11.49 31.29
C GLN A 377 -5.63 -11.62 30.07
N GLU A 378 -5.94 -12.59 29.21
CA GLU A 378 -5.28 -12.76 27.91
C GLU A 378 -5.52 -11.57 26.99
N PHE A 379 -6.75 -11.05 26.98
CA PHE A 379 -7.07 -9.81 26.27
C PHE A 379 -6.33 -8.61 26.83
N ALA A 380 -6.07 -8.53 28.14
CA ALA A 380 -5.27 -7.45 28.71
C ALA A 380 -3.82 -7.48 28.19
N PHE A 381 -3.24 -8.67 28.03
CA PHE A 381 -1.94 -8.84 27.38
C PHE A 381 -1.99 -8.41 25.91
N CYS A 382 -2.98 -8.90 25.16
CA CYS A 382 -3.25 -8.51 23.77
C CYS A 382 -3.39 -6.98 23.61
N TRP A 383 -4.17 -6.34 24.47
CA TRP A 383 -4.41 -4.90 24.46
C TRP A 383 -3.11 -4.11 24.66
N LYS A 384 -2.36 -4.45 25.71
CA LYS A 384 -1.15 -3.73 26.10
C LYS A 384 -0.02 -3.88 25.08
N HIS A 385 0.19 -5.09 24.57
CA HIS A 385 1.40 -5.44 23.80
C HIS A 385 1.17 -5.51 22.29
N TRP A 386 -0.08 -5.59 21.83
CA TRP A 386 -0.41 -5.70 20.41
C TRP A 386 -1.32 -4.57 19.92
N ILE A 387 -2.51 -4.38 20.52
CA ILE A 387 -3.48 -3.38 20.06
C ILE A 387 -2.94 -1.96 20.25
N LYS A 388 -2.46 -1.62 21.46
CA LYS A 388 -1.98 -0.26 21.77
C LYS A 388 -0.85 0.19 20.84
N PRO A 389 0.23 -0.60 20.59
CA PRO A 389 1.23 -0.23 19.60
C PRO A 389 0.66 -0.05 18.19
N ILE A 390 -0.30 -0.87 17.74
CA ILE A 390 -0.92 -0.73 16.40
C ILE A 390 -1.76 0.54 16.27
N VAL A 391 -2.52 0.90 17.30
CA VAL A 391 -3.37 2.09 17.28
C VAL A 391 -2.56 3.37 17.48
N ARG A 392 -1.49 3.31 18.29
CA ARG A 392 -0.64 4.44 18.65
C ARG A 392 0.84 4.11 18.44
N PRO A 393 1.29 4.04 17.16
CA PRO A 393 2.69 3.78 16.85
C PRO A 393 3.58 4.94 17.31
N VAL A 394 4.70 4.63 17.94
CA VAL A 394 5.78 5.60 18.17
C VAL A 394 6.76 5.45 17.00
N SER A 395 6.68 6.38 16.05
CA SER A 395 7.33 6.27 14.75
C SER A 395 8.64 7.04 14.68
N ALA A 396 9.71 6.39 14.24
CA ALA A 396 10.99 7.01 13.89
C ALA A 396 11.25 6.92 12.38
N LEU A 397 11.95 7.91 11.83
CA LEU A 397 12.48 7.86 10.47
C LEU A 397 14.02 7.73 10.53
N ILE A 398 14.59 6.81 9.78
CA ILE A 398 16.03 6.75 9.52
C ILE A 398 16.32 7.01 8.04
N ILE A 399 17.21 7.96 7.81
CA ILE A 399 17.69 8.40 6.50
C ILE A 399 19.12 7.88 6.35
N VAL A 400 19.27 6.89 5.49
CA VAL A 400 20.50 6.12 5.35
C VAL A 400 21.38 6.76 4.29
N ASP A 401 22.56 7.22 4.71
CA ASP A 401 23.72 7.54 3.86
C ASP A 401 23.41 8.45 2.65
N VAL A 402 22.59 9.49 2.84
CA VAL A 402 22.31 10.52 1.82
C VAL A 402 23.47 11.53 1.76
N GLN A 403 24.67 11.01 1.48
CA GLN A 403 25.94 11.74 1.46
C GLN A 403 26.38 12.11 0.04
N ASN A 404 27.30 13.06 -0.06
CA ASN A 404 27.80 13.57 -1.33
C ASN A 404 28.40 12.49 -2.24
N ASP A 405 29.16 11.54 -1.67
CA ASP A 405 29.79 10.49 -2.46
C ASP A 405 28.79 9.56 -3.16
N PHE A 406 27.66 9.28 -2.53
CA PHE A 406 26.62 8.42 -3.10
C PHE A 406 25.72 9.13 -4.12
N ILE A 407 25.67 10.47 -4.12
CA ILE A 407 24.86 11.23 -5.07
C ILE A 407 25.72 11.74 -6.24
N THR A 408 26.75 12.53 -5.96
CA THR A 408 27.57 13.23 -6.97
C THR A 408 29.04 12.85 -6.97
N GLY A 409 29.55 12.19 -5.92
CA GLY A 409 30.98 11.95 -5.74
C GLY A 409 31.48 10.60 -6.26
N SER A 410 32.41 10.00 -5.50
CA SER A 410 33.22 8.87 -5.95
C SER A 410 32.42 7.59 -6.17
N LEU A 411 31.38 7.36 -5.37
CA LEU A 411 30.52 6.17 -5.38
C LEU A 411 29.07 6.52 -5.75
N SER A 412 28.90 7.43 -6.72
CA SER A 412 27.57 7.88 -7.15
C SER A 412 26.71 6.73 -7.68
N ILE A 413 25.50 6.59 -7.13
CA ILE A 413 24.50 5.57 -7.53
C ILE A 413 24.14 5.68 -9.02
N SER A 414 24.25 6.88 -9.62
CA SER A 414 24.00 7.09 -11.05
C SER A 414 24.94 6.30 -11.97
N LYS A 415 26.12 5.90 -11.47
CA LYS A 415 27.12 5.12 -12.19
C LYS A 415 26.93 3.60 -12.01
N CYS A 416 25.98 3.17 -11.19
CA CYS A 416 25.73 1.77 -10.89
C CYS A 416 24.83 1.08 -11.94
N PRO A 417 24.82 -0.26 -12.01
CA PRO A 417 24.05 -1.02 -13.01
C PRO A 417 22.56 -0.69 -13.11
N ALA A 418 21.91 -0.31 -12.00
CA ALA A 418 20.50 0.08 -11.99
C ALA A 418 20.23 1.44 -12.66
N GLN A 419 21.27 2.25 -12.90
CA GLN A 419 21.19 3.59 -13.51
C GLN A 419 20.15 4.51 -12.81
N GLN A 420 19.96 4.29 -11.52
CA GLN A 420 19.10 5.10 -10.69
C GLN A 420 19.80 6.40 -10.27
N ASN A 421 19.06 7.48 -10.08
CA ASN A 421 19.65 8.74 -9.64
C ASN A 421 19.51 8.90 -8.12
N GLY A 422 20.64 8.92 -7.40
CA GLY A 422 20.67 9.14 -5.96
C GLY A 422 20.02 10.47 -5.53
N GLN A 423 20.01 11.49 -6.38
CA GLN A 423 19.38 12.78 -6.08
C GLN A 423 17.85 12.69 -5.93
N ASP A 424 17.23 11.67 -6.53
CA ASP A 424 15.78 11.52 -6.52
C ASP A 424 15.21 11.25 -5.12
N VAL A 425 16.04 10.78 -4.16
CA VAL A 425 15.60 10.53 -2.78
C VAL A 425 15.34 11.82 -2.01
N LEU A 426 15.99 12.93 -2.38
CA LEU A 426 15.96 14.17 -1.60
C LEU A 426 14.55 14.76 -1.50
N LYS A 427 13.82 14.81 -2.62
CA LYS A 427 12.48 15.42 -2.68
C LYS A 427 11.44 14.68 -1.82
N PRO A 428 11.23 13.36 -1.97
CA PRO A 428 10.29 12.63 -1.13
C PRO A 428 10.73 12.63 0.34
N THR A 429 12.03 12.48 0.66
CA THR A 429 12.51 12.50 2.05
C THR A 429 12.30 13.85 2.71
N ASN A 430 12.69 14.96 2.07
CA ASN A 430 12.46 16.30 2.60
C ASN A 430 10.96 16.59 2.79
N LYS A 431 10.11 16.14 1.87
CA LYS A 431 8.65 16.26 2.02
C LYS A 431 8.14 15.51 3.24
N MET A 432 8.64 14.30 3.51
CA MET A 432 8.27 13.56 4.72
C MET A 432 8.70 14.31 5.98
N LEU A 433 9.93 14.84 6.02
CA LEU A 433 10.45 15.63 7.15
C LEU A 433 9.60 16.87 7.44
N GLU A 434 9.04 17.50 6.41
CA GLU A 434 8.21 18.71 6.55
C GLU A 434 6.76 18.42 6.96
N THR A 435 6.22 17.26 6.58
CA THR A 435 4.77 17.02 6.60
C THR A 435 4.33 15.96 7.60
N ILE A 436 5.27 15.19 8.16
CA ILE A 436 4.99 14.03 9.00
C ILE A 436 5.66 14.21 10.36
N PRO A 437 4.89 14.11 11.47
CA PRO A 437 5.42 14.28 12.81
C PRO A 437 6.04 12.97 13.32
N PHE A 438 7.29 12.68 12.95
CA PHE A 438 8.06 11.59 13.57
C PHE A 438 8.48 11.96 14.99
N GLU A 439 8.52 10.99 15.92
CA GLU A 439 9.02 11.18 17.28
C GLU A 439 10.52 11.53 17.26
N VAL A 440 11.27 10.93 16.33
CA VAL A 440 12.69 11.16 16.14
C VAL A 440 13.10 10.87 14.70
N VAL A 441 14.08 11.61 14.21
CA VAL A 441 14.71 11.38 12.90
C VAL A 441 16.19 11.10 13.08
N PHE A 442 16.65 10.00 12.51
CA PHE A 442 18.05 9.59 12.48
C PHE A 442 18.63 9.79 11.07
N TYR A 443 19.89 10.20 11.01
CA TYR A 443 20.67 10.26 9.78
C TYR A 443 21.89 9.37 9.97
N SER A 444 21.99 8.26 9.23
CA SER A 444 23.23 7.49 9.24
C SER A 444 24.22 8.06 8.24
N LEU A 445 25.50 7.94 8.58
CA LEU A 445 26.60 8.33 7.71
C LEU A 445 27.65 7.23 7.72
N ASP A 446 28.05 6.80 6.53
CA ASP A 446 29.35 6.14 6.36
C ASP A 446 30.45 7.13 6.74
N TRP A 447 31.37 6.69 7.61
CA TRP A 447 32.36 7.56 8.24
C TRP A 447 33.71 6.86 8.40
N HIS A 448 34.33 6.53 7.27
CA HIS A 448 35.46 5.61 7.21
C HIS A 448 36.82 6.30 7.40
N PRO A 449 37.74 5.75 8.23
CA PRO A 449 39.12 6.22 8.27
C PRO A 449 39.84 5.96 6.93
N GLU A 450 40.92 6.70 6.66
CA GLU A 450 41.66 6.63 5.39
C GLU A 450 42.16 5.20 5.06
N ASN A 451 42.50 4.41 6.08
CA ASN A 451 43.01 3.05 5.98
C ASN A 451 41.93 1.96 6.14
N HIS A 452 40.65 2.30 5.92
CA HIS A 452 39.53 1.37 6.09
C HIS A 452 39.64 0.14 5.18
N VAL A 453 39.27 -1.03 5.71
CA VAL A 453 39.40 -2.36 5.10
C VAL A 453 38.60 -2.53 3.81
N SER A 454 37.52 -1.76 3.67
CA SER A 454 36.63 -1.87 2.52
C SER A 454 37.17 -1.18 1.27
N PHE A 455 38.21 -0.35 1.36
CA PHE A 455 38.76 0.35 0.20
C PHE A 455 39.70 -0.55 -0.59
N ILE A 456 39.50 -0.60 -1.92
CA ILE A 456 40.36 -1.35 -2.85
C ILE A 456 41.84 -0.95 -2.72
N GLU A 457 42.13 0.32 -2.47
CA GLU A 457 43.49 0.84 -2.27
C GLU A 457 44.19 0.24 -1.03
N ASN A 458 43.41 -0.22 -0.05
CA ASN A 458 43.90 -0.74 1.21
C ASN A 458 43.95 -2.28 1.26
N VAL A 459 43.59 -2.98 0.18
CA VAL A 459 43.54 -4.46 0.14
C VAL A 459 44.89 -5.09 0.50
N GLY A 460 46.00 -4.48 0.08
CA GLY A 460 47.36 -4.96 0.36
C GLY A 460 47.88 -4.65 1.78
N GLN A 461 47.13 -3.88 2.58
CA GLN A 461 47.56 -3.52 3.94
C GLN A 461 47.27 -4.62 4.97
N ARG A 462 46.41 -5.58 4.62
CA ARG A 462 46.00 -6.69 5.48
C ARG A 462 46.27 -8.01 4.79
N LYS A 463 46.54 -9.05 5.57
CA LYS A 463 46.83 -10.37 5.03
C LYS A 463 45.52 -11.05 4.59
N LEU A 464 45.47 -11.49 3.33
CA LEU A 464 44.36 -12.29 2.82
C LEU A 464 44.48 -13.74 3.28
N HIS A 465 43.35 -14.33 3.65
CA HIS A 465 43.27 -15.74 4.01
C HIS A 465 43.38 -16.62 2.75
N PRO A 466 44.02 -17.80 2.81
CA PRO A 466 44.15 -18.70 1.65
C PRO A 466 42.84 -19.14 1.00
N SER A 467 41.70 -19.03 1.70
CA SER A 467 40.38 -19.31 1.13
C SER A 467 39.84 -18.20 0.23
N SER A 468 40.48 -17.02 0.20
CA SER A 468 40.06 -15.94 -0.68
C SER A 468 40.31 -16.33 -2.14
N GLN A 469 39.30 -16.15 -3.00
CA GLN A 469 39.40 -16.51 -4.41
C GLN A 469 40.37 -15.63 -5.20
N LYS A 470 40.70 -14.45 -4.66
CA LYS A 470 41.51 -13.42 -5.31
C LYS A 470 42.73 -13.11 -4.46
N LYS A 471 43.86 -12.88 -5.12
CA LYS A 471 45.04 -12.29 -4.48
C LYS A 471 44.92 -10.78 -4.43
N ALA A 472 45.66 -10.13 -3.53
CA ALA A 472 45.58 -8.69 -3.33
C ALA A 472 45.96 -7.91 -4.61
N GLU A 473 46.89 -8.43 -5.40
CA GLU A 473 47.37 -7.78 -6.64
C GLU A 473 46.39 -7.93 -7.82
N GLU A 474 45.48 -8.90 -7.74
CA GLU A 474 44.50 -9.21 -8.79
C GLU A 474 43.09 -8.69 -8.47
N ALA A 475 42.87 -8.24 -7.23
CA ALA A 475 41.59 -7.74 -6.78
C ALA A 475 41.24 -6.42 -7.48
N VAL A 476 39.98 -6.30 -7.88
CA VAL A 476 39.43 -5.05 -8.43
C VAL A 476 38.25 -4.55 -7.61
N THR A 477 37.82 -3.31 -7.85
CA THR A 477 36.64 -2.75 -7.20
C THR A 477 35.42 -3.66 -7.40
N TYR A 478 34.63 -3.83 -6.35
CA TYR A 478 33.45 -4.69 -6.23
C TYR A 478 33.71 -6.20 -6.09
N ASP A 479 34.98 -6.65 -6.15
CA ASP A 479 35.32 -8.03 -5.77
C ASP A 479 35.13 -8.24 -4.26
N THR A 480 34.91 -9.51 -3.87
CA THR A 480 34.88 -9.93 -2.47
C THR A 480 36.15 -10.69 -2.13
N VAL A 481 36.82 -10.29 -1.05
CA VAL A 481 38.03 -10.92 -0.52
C VAL A 481 37.81 -11.40 0.91
N VAL A 482 38.69 -12.28 1.42
CA VAL A 482 38.60 -12.79 2.79
C VAL A 482 39.91 -12.46 3.49
N PHE A 483 39.86 -11.62 4.53
CA PHE A 483 41.02 -11.27 5.35
C PHE A 483 41.25 -12.29 6.46
N GLU A 484 42.51 -12.48 6.85
CA GLU A 484 42.86 -13.27 8.04
C GLU A 484 42.43 -12.56 9.33
N GLY A 485 41.97 -13.34 10.30
CA GLY A 485 41.58 -12.89 11.62
C GLY A 485 40.66 -13.90 12.31
N PRO A 486 40.53 -13.89 13.64
CA PRO A 486 39.44 -14.54 14.34
C PRO A 486 38.31 -13.51 14.66
N PRO A 487 37.13 -13.57 14.01
CA PRO A 487 36.72 -14.46 12.91
C PRO A 487 37.28 -14.02 11.55
N LEU A 488 37.20 -14.91 10.55
CA LEU A 488 37.50 -14.55 9.16
C LEU A 488 36.58 -13.41 8.71
N ASN A 489 37.13 -12.43 8.00
CA ASN A 489 36.37 -11.26 7.56
C ASN A 489 36.19 -11.30 6.03
N GLU A 490 34.99 -11.66 5.58
CA GLU A 490 34.58 -11.54 4.18
C GLU A 490 34.20 -10.10 3.87
N GLN A 491 34.97 -9.46 2.99
CA GLN A 491 34.85 -8.03 2.69
C GLN A 491 34.67 -7.79 1.20
N LYS A 492 33.61 -7.06 0.85
CA LYS A 492 33.44 -6.51 -0.50
C LYS A 492 34.27 -5.23 -0.63
N LEU A 493 35.02 -5.11 -1.72
CA LEU A 493 35.90 -3.97 -1.97
C LEU A 493 35.16 -2.85 -2.70
N TRP A 494 35.36 -1.62 -2.25
CA TRP A 494 34.72 -0.41 -2.74
C TRP A 494 35.78 0.61 -3.18
N PRO A 495 35.46 1.56 -4.07
CA PRO A 495 36.34 2.72 -4.26
C PRO A 495 36.37 3.52 -2.95
N LYS A 496 37.41 4.33 -2.75
CA LYS A 496 37.46 5.22 -1.59
C LYS A 496 36.27 6.18 -1.61
N HIS A 497 35.52 6.20 -0.52
CA HIS A 497 34.29 6.99 -0.38
C HIS A 497 34.05 7.30 1.11
N CYS A 498 33.27 8.35 1.38
CA CYS A 498 32.83 8.74 2.71
C CYS A 498 33.97 8.75 3.75
N VAL A 499 35.14 9.24 3.32
CA VAL A 499 36.32 9.36 4.19
C VAL A 499 36.06 10.43 5.24
N GLN A 500 36.43 10.14 6.49
CA GLN A 500 36.25 11.05 7.62
C GLN A 500 36.74 12.47 7.33
N ASN A 501 35.90 13.45 7.64
CA ASN A 501 36.16 14.89 7.45
C ASN A 501 36.38 15.32 5.99
N SER A 502 36.00 14.48 5.02
CA SER A 502 35.99 14.86 3.60
C SER A 502 34.62 15.37 3.17
N TRP A 503 34.59 16.16 2.09
CA TRP A 503 33.34 16.58 1.45
C TRP A 503 32.44 15.40 1.06
N GLY A 504 33.05 14.29 0.63
CA GLY A 504 32.32 13.08 0.24
C GLY A 504 31.49 12.47 1.37
N ALA A 505 31.96 12.62 2.62
CA ALA A 505 31.29 12.11 3.82
C ALA A 505 30.24 13.06 4.41
N GLU A 506 30.12 14.28 3.91
CA GLU A 506 29.07 15.19 4.35
C GLU A 506 27.70 14.77 3.79
N LEU A 507 26.63 15.03 4.54
CA LEU A 507 25.27 14.95 4.02
C LEU A 507 25.12 15.89 2.83
N HIS A 508 24.35 15.47 1.83
CA HIS A 508 24.16 16.27 0.63
C HIS A 508 23.53 17.64 0.97
N PRO A 509 23.99 18.78 0.41
CA PRO A 509 23.53 20.13 0.83
C PRO A 509 22.03 20.40 0.71
N ALA A 510 21.35 19.71 -0.20
CA ALA A 510 19.90 19.81 -0.37
C ALA A 510 19.10 18.92 0.59
N MET A 511 19.76 18.10 1.41
CA MET A 511 19.14 17.29 2.44
C MET A 511 18.76 18.18 3.62
N LYS A 512 17.49 18.16 4.03
CA LYS A 512 17.08 18.89 5.23
C LYS A 512 17.54 18.16 6.47
N ILE A 513 18.18 18.90 7.37
CA ILE A 513 18.60 18.41 8.68
C ILE A 513 17.71 19.09 9.72
N LEU A 514 16.96 18.30 10.48
CA LEU A 514 16.14 18.81 11.57
C LEU A 514 17.02 19.14 12.78
N GLU A 515 16.65 20.19 13.54
CA GLU A 515 17.40 20.61 14.74
C GLU A 515 17.48 19.51 15.82
N ASN A 516 16.43 18.69 15.94
CA ASN A 516 16.37 17.54 16.84
C ASN A 516 16.78 16.21 16.16
N GLY A 517 17.33 16.28 14.95
CA GLY A 517 17.84 15.14 14.22
C GLY A 517 19.11 14.56 14.87
N ILE A 518 19.23 13.23 14.87
CA ILE A 518 20.39 12.55 15.47
C ILE A 518 21.26 11.95 14.37
N LEU A 519 22.55 12.31 14.36
CA LEU A 519 23.54 11.73 13.45
C LEU A 519 24.10 10.43 14.04
N VAL A 520 24.18 9.38 13.22
CA VAL A 520 24.71 8.06 13.59
C VAL A 520 25.84 7.71 12.63
N HIS A 521 27.09 7.76 13.10
CA HIS A 521 28.24 7.35 12.30
C HIS A 521 28.41 5.82 12.32
N LYS A 522 28.63 5.23 11.15
CA LYS A 522 28.95 3.81 10.97
C LYS A 522 30.24 3.63 10.16
N GLY A 523 30.82 2.43 10.21
CA GLY A 523 32.07 2.13 9.49
C GLY A 523 33.31 2.84 10.03
N ILE A 524 33.31 3.24 11.31
CA ILE A 524 34.40 4.01 11.94
C ILE A 524 35.63 3.15 12.28
N HIS A 525 35.46 1.83 12.39
CA HIS A 525 36.55 0.91 12.73
C HIS A 525 37.33 0.55 11.46
N PRO A 526 38.67 0.70 11.44
CA PRO A 526 39.44 0.51 10.22
C PRO A 526 39.38 -0.92 9.68
N ASP A 527 39.16 -1.92 10.52
CA ASP A 527 39.26 -3.34 10.18
C ASP A 527 37.91 -4.04 9.94
N ILE A 528 36.80 -3.33 10.14
CA ILE A 528 35.45 -3.90 10.04
C ILE A 528 34.51 -2.90 9.37
N ASP A 529 33.93 -3.31 8.26
CA ASP A 529 32.92 -2.53 7.54
C ASP A 529 31.53 -2.65 8.17
N SER A 530 30.62 -1.73 7.85
CA SER A 530 29.30 -1.65 8.46
C SER A 530 28.26 -1.16 7.46
N TYR A 531 27.41 -2.09 7.00
CA TYR A 531 26.27 -1.74 6.15
C TYR A 531 25.05 -1.29 6.96
N SER A 532 24.78 -1.97 8.08
CA SER A 532 23.62 -1.67 8.92
C SER A 532 23.89 -0.47 9.83
N ALA A 533 22.90 0.40 9.99
CA ALA A 533 22.98 1.47 10.97
C ALA A 533 22.90 0.97 12.43
N PHE A 534 22.68 -0.33 12.68
CA PHE A 534 22.65 -0.92 14.03
C PHE A 534 23.99 -1.54 14.47
N TRP A 535 24.73 -2.16 13.54
CA TRP A 535 25.92 -2.97 13.85
C TRP A 535 26.97 -2.87 12.75
N ASP A 536 28.21 -3.18 13.12
CA ASP A 536 29.20 -3.60 12.13
C ASP A 536 28.84 -4.96 11.49
N ASN A 537 29.44 -5.28 10.34
CA ASN A 537 29.10 -6.48 9.57
C ASN A 537 29.37 -7.78 10.32
N ASN A 538 30.27 -7.76 11.32
CA ASN A 538 30.59 -8.90 12.17
C ASN A 538 29.74 -8.94 13.45
N LYS A 539 28.81 -7.99 13.64
CA LYS A 539 28.01 -7.77 14.85
C LYS A 539 28.86 -7.69 16.13
N MET A 540 30.08 -7.18 16.03
CA MET A 540 31.03 -7.06 17.15
C MET A 540 30.85 -5.74 17.92
N SER A 541 30.53 -4.66 17.21
CA SER A 541 30.31 -3.32 17.75
C SER A 541 28.90 -2.82 17.42
N LYS A 542 28.23 -2.26 18.43
CA LYS A 542 26.92 -1.61 18.30
C LYS A 542 27.10 -0.14 17.96
N THR A 543 26.29 0.37 17.05
CA THR A 543 26.09 1.82 16.94
C THR A 543 25.20 2.32 18.07
N ALA A 544 25.06 3.66 18.19
CA ALA A 544 24.15 4.27 19.16
C ALA A 544 22.66 4.12 18.78
N LEU A 545 22.32 3.69 17.56
CA LEU A 545 20.94 3.71 17.06
C LEU A 545 20.00 2.85 17.94
N GLY A 546 20.42 1.62 18.25
CA GLY A 546 19.60 0.69 19.03
C GLY A 546 19.23 1.24 20.41
N SER A 547 20.22 1.72 21.18
CA SER A 547 19.99 2.27 22.52
C SER A 547 19.15 3.55 22.50
N LEU A 548 19.32 4.40 21.49
CA LEU A 548 18.52 5.61 21.32
C LEU A 548 17.05 5.30 20.99
N MET A 549 16.80 4.36 20.08
CA MET A 549 15.44 3.93 19.75
C MET A 549 14.73 3.33 20.96
N GLN A 550 15.44 2.55 21.78
CA GLN A 550 14.89 1.98 23.02
C GLN A 550 14.50 3.06 24.02
N LYS A 551 15.39 4.02 24.27
CA LYS A 551 15.13 5.15 25.16
C LYS A 551 13.91 5.97 24.73
N LYS A 552 13.68 6.07 23.41
CA LYS A 552 12.54 6.75 22.80
C LYS A 552 11.29 5.88 22.66
N LYS A 553 11.32 4.63 23.11
CA LYS A 553 10.20 3.66 23.04
C LYS A 553 9.63 3.52 21.62
N ILE A 554 10.52 3.55 20.61
CA ILE A 554 10.11 3.43 19.21
C ILE A 554 9.48 2.06 18.97
N THR A 555 8.34 2.05 18.27
CA THR A 555 7.67 0.83 17.81
C THR A 555 7.91 0.59 16.32
N ASP A 556 7.99 1.68 15.55
CA ASP A 556 7.97 1.65 14.08
C ASP A 556 9.18 2.39 13.54
N LEU A 557 9.92 1.73 12.65
CA LEU A 557 11.05 2.33 11.96
C LEU A 557 10.75 2.44 10.47
N TYR A 558 10.69 3.68 9.99
CA TYR A 558 10.64 4.01 8.58
C TYR A 558 12.07 4.16 8.07
N VAL A 559 12.44 3.41 7.04
CA VAL A 559 13.80 3.36 6.49
C VAL A 559 13.78 3.88 5.06
N CYS A 560 14.67 4.83 4.75
CA CYS A 560 14.87 5.34 3.40
C CYS A 560 16.32 5.74 3.16
N GLY A 561 16.72 6.01 1.91
CA GLY A 561 18.06 6.52 1.58
C GLY A 561 18.82 5.67 0.57
N LEU A 562 20.14 5.58 0.74
CA LEU A 562 21.07 4.97 -0.20
C LEU A 562 21.99 3.96 0.52
N ALA A 563 22.42 2.86 -0.09
CA ALA A 563 21.82 2.21 -1.25
C ALA A 563 20.71 1.24 -0.80
N TYR A 564 19.61 1.18 -1.55
CA TYR A 564 18.42 0.35 -1.31
C TYR A 564 18.78 -1.09 -0.97
N ASP A 565 19.59 -1.72 -1.83
CA ASP A 565 20.00 -3.12 -1.82
C ASP A 565 21.25 -3.41 -0.96
N VAL A 566 21.79 -2.38 -0.29
CA VAL A 566 22.95 -2.48 0.59
C VAL A 566 22.60 -1.94 1.97
N CYS A 567 22.99 -0.71 2.30
CA CYS A 567 22.85 -0.14 3.65
C CYS A 567 21.40 0.01 4.10
N VAL A 568 20.50 0.41 3.20
CA VAL A 568 19.05 0.51 3.49
C VAL A 568 18.47 -0.86 3.78
N GLY A 569 18.74 -1.84 2.91
CA GLY A 569 18.27 -3.21 3.05
C GLY A 569 18.82 -3.91 4.31
N ALA A 570 20.11 -3.72 4.60
CA ALA A 570 20.76 -4.24 5.81
C ALA A 570 20.15 -3.61 7.07
N THR A 571 19.98 -2.29 7.09
CA THR A 571 19.35 -1.57 8.21
C THR A 571 17.91 -2.02 8.44
N ALA A 572 17.12 -2.18 7.36
CA ALA A 572 15.74 -2.65 7.46
C ALA A 572 15.66 -4.10 7.96
N ARG A 573 16.55 -4.98 7.50
CA ARG A 573 16.62 -6.37 7.95
C ARG A 573 16.99 -6.47 9.42
N ASP A 574 18.04 -5.76 9.85
CA ASP A 574 18.43 -5.74 11.25
C ASP A 574 17.32 -5.13 12.11
N SER A 575 16.64 -4.08 11.66
CA SER A 575 15.50 -3.50 12.37
C SER A 575 14.40 -4.53 12.68
N LEU A 576 14.06 -5.39 11.71
CA LEU A 576 13.14 -6.52 11.94
C LEU A 576 13.70 -7.54 12.93
N GLU A 577 15.00 -7.85 12.87
CA GLU A 577 15.66 -8.75 13.83
C GLU A 577 15.66 -8.18 15.26
N HIS A 578 15.68 -6.86 15.40
CA HIS A 578 15.52 -6.16 16.70
C HIS A 578 14.06 -6.04 17.15
N GLY A 579 13.13 -6.56 16.37
CA GLY A 579 11.71 -6.59 16.69
C GLY A 579 10.96 -5.28 16.40
N TYR A 580 11.54 -4.33 15.67
CA TYR A 580 10.82 -3.12 15.26
C TYR A 580 9.97 -3.41 14.03
N ARG A 581 8.74 -2.85 14.02
CA ARG A 581 7.88 -2.87 12.84
C ARG A 581 8.55 -2.01 11.78
N THR A 582 9.00 -2.63 10.70
CA THR A 582 9.90 -1.96 9.76
C THR A 582 9.19 -1.69 8.44
N ILE A 583 9.29 -0.43 7.99
CA ILE A 583 8.68 0.07 6.77
C ILE A 583 9.77 0.69 5.90
N LEU A 584 10.03 0.12 4.73
CA LEU A 584 10.95 0.71 3.75
C LEU A 584 10.17 1.63 2.80
N VAL A 585 10.62 2.88 2.67
CA VAL A 585 10.02 3.88 1.79
C VAL A 585 10.69 3.84 0.41
N ASP A 586 9.98 3.24 -0.55
CA ASP A 586 10.50 2.83 -1.86
C ASP A 586 10.95 4.00 -2.74
N ASP A 587 10.08 5.01 -2.92
CA ASP A 587 10.37 6.18 -3.75
C ASP A 587 11.41 7.11 -3.13
N ALA A 588 11.62 7.01 -1.82
CA ALA A 588 12.67 7.70 -1.06
C ALA A 588 13.97 6.88 -0.96
N SER A 589 14.11 5.80 -1.73
CA SER A 589 15.30 4.94 -1.72
C SER A 589 15.80 4.65 -3.14
N ARG A 590 17.12 4.55 -3.34
CA ARG A 590 17.73 4.15 -4.62
C ARG A 590 18.87 3.17 -4.41
N GLY A 591 19.02 2.21 -5.30
CA GLY A 591 19.96 1.11 -5.18
C GLY A 591 20.92 0.97 -6.36
N ILE A 592 21.83 0.01 -6.22
CA ILE A 592 22.94 -0.26 -7.15
C ILE A 592 22.49 -1.19 -8.27
N SER A 593 21.72 -2.23 -7.95
CA SER A 593 21.34 -3.31 -8.87
C SER A 593 19.83 -3.57 -8.85
N VAL A 594 19.21 -3.67 -10.04
CA VAL A 594 17.76 -3.92 -10.13
C VAL A 594 17.38 -5.26 -9.51
N ASP A 595 18.19 -6.29 -9.75
CA ASP A 595 17.92 -7.64 -9.23
C ASP A 595 18.06 -7.68 -7.70
N ASP A 596 19.06 -7.00 -7.14
CA ASP A 596 19.30 -6.97 -5.69
C ASP A 596 18.28 -6.08 -4.96
N ILE A 597 17.78 -5.02 -5.60
CA ILE A 597 16.64 -4.22 -5.10
C ILE A 597 15.40 -5.09 -4.96
N LEU A 598 15.07 -5.86 -6.02
CA LEU A 598 13.92 -6.77 -6.00
C LEU A 598 14.09 -7.86 -4.94
N HIS A 599 15.28 -8.45 -4.85
CA HIS A 599 15.59 -9.46 -3.85
C HIS A 599 15.47 -8.91 -2.41
N THR A 600 15.98 -7.71 -2.16
CA THR A 600 15.87 -7.03 -0.87
C THR A 600 14.41 -6.78 -0.49
N ARG A 601 13.60 -6.34 -1.44
CA ARG A 601 12.16 -6.11 -1.25
C ARG A 601 11.43 -7.42 -0.92
N ASP A 602 11.76 -8.50 -1.62
CA ASP A 602 11.13 -9.81 -1.41
C ASP A 602 11.51 -10.37 -0.03
N ILE A 603 12.79 -10.32 0.38
CA ILE A 603 13.24 -10.70 1.74
C ILE A 603 12.50 -9.90 2.81
N LEU A 604 12.38 -8.59 2.63
CA LEU A 604 11.74 -7.73 3.61
C LEU A 604 10.26 -8.09 3.78
N THR A 605 9.57 -8.35 2.66
CA THR A 605 8.16 -8.74 2.65
C THR A 605 7.96 -10.13 3.26
N GLU A 606 8.83 -11.10 2.96
CA GLU A 606 8.81 -12.44 3.55
C GLU A 606 9.00 -12.40 5.08
N LYS A 607 9.81 -11.48 5.59
CA LYS A 607 9.99 -11.25 7.03
C LYS A 607 8.90 -10.35 7.65
N ASN A 608 7.78 -10.12 6.95
CA ASN A 608 6.66 -9.26 7.38
C ASN A 608 7.00 -7.77 7.57
N GLY A 609 8.11 -7.31 7.00
CA GLY A 609 8.32 -5.87 6.78
C GLY A 609 7.45 -5.36 5.64
N LEU A 610 7.28 -4.05 5.56
CA LEU A 610 6.43 -3.42 4.56
C LEU A 610 7.24 -2.53 3.62
N VAL A 611 6.87 -2.51 2.34
CA VAL A 611 7.41 -1.56 1.36
C VAL A 611 6.28 -0.66 0.89
N VAL A 612 6.45 0.65 1.06
CA VAL A 612 5.43 1.66 0.78
C VAL A 612 6.00 2.85 0.02
N HIS A 613 5.11 3.64 -0.56
CA HIS A 613 5.45 4.95 -1.10
C HIS A 613 5.36 6.03 -0.02
N SER A 614 6.19 7.08 -0.10
CA SER A 614 6.26 8.21 0.83
C SER A 614 4.90 8.90 1.05
N SER A 615 4.02 8.84 0.06
CA SER A 615 2.65 9.38 0.14
C SER A 615 1.75 8.65 1.13
N GLN A 616 2.05 7.40 1.49
CA GLN A 616 1.27 6.58 2.41
C GLN A 616 1.75 6.72 3.86
N VAL A 617 3.00 7.15 4.06
CA VAL A 617 3.67 7.18 5.37
C VAL A 617 2.91 8.04 6.37
N LYS A 618 2.35 9.18 5.92
CA LYS A 618 1.63 10.10 6.82
C LYS A 618 0.43 9.42 7.48
N ASP A 619 -0.40 8.75 6.68
CA ASP A 619 -1.61 8.08 7.19
C ASP A 619 -1.25 6.93 8.14
N MET A 620 -0.12 6.26 7.89
CA MET A 620 0.37 5.19 8.78
C MET A 620 0.89 5.73 10.12
N VAL A 621 1.70 6.80 10.11
CA VAL A 621 2.23 7.45 11.32
C VAL A 621 1.10 8.03 12.17
N GLU A 622 0.08 8.62 11.54
CA GLU A 622 -1.11 9.13 12.24
C GLU A 622 -2.09 8.02 12.70
N GLY A 623 -1.80 6.75 12.38
CA GLY A 623 -2.64 5.61 12.74
C GLY A 623 -3.96 5.54 11.97
N ARG A 624 -4.09 6.24 10.83
CA ARG A 624 -5.25 6.17 9.92
C ARG A 624 -5.16 5.00 8.92
N ASP A 625 -3.94 4.56 8.60
CA ASP A 625 -3.68 3.35 7.79
C ASP A 625 -2.94 2.30 8.63
N ARG A 626 -3.64 1.24 9.04
CA ARG A 626 -3.11 0.17 9.90
C ARG A 626 -2.98 -1.12 9.12
N ARG A 627 -1.74 -1.44 8.77
CA ARG A 627 -1.38 -2.56 7.89
C ARG A 627 -1.36 -3.89 8.67
N PRO A 628 -2.07 -4.93 8.20
CA PRO A 628 -2.14 -6.21 8.91
C PRO A 628 -0.79 -6.92 8.99
N GLU A 629 0.13 -6.67 8.06
CA GLU A 629 1.48 -7.25 8.06
C GLU A 629 2.28 -6.84 9.29
N LEU A 630 2.20 -5.56 9.67
CA LEU A 630 2.86 -5.01 10.84
C LEU A 630 2.24 -5.53 12.14
N GLY A 631 0.91 -5.71 12.14
CA GLY A 631 0.19 -6.32 13.26
C GLY A 631 0.56 -7.78 13.45
N TYR A 632 0.58 -8.55 12.37
CA TYR A 632 0.99 -9.95 12.40
C TYR A 632 2.45 -10.12 12.83
N PHE A 633 3.36 -9.29 12.31
CA PHE A 633 4.76 -9.28 12.76
C PHE A 633 4.87 -9.08 14.28
N GLN A 634 4.11 -8.12 14.81
CA GLN A 634 4.07 -7.87 16.25
C GLN A 634 3.53 -9.07 17.03
N ALA A 635 2.45 -9.71 16.56
CA ALA A 635 1.91 -10.91 17.22
C ALA A 635 2.93 -12.06 17.23
N MET A 636 3.57 -12.35 16.09
CA MET A 636 4.57 -13.42 16.00
C MET A 636 5.78 -13.17 16.89
N ARG A 637 6.16 -11.90 17.08
CA ARG A 637 7.19 -11.52 18.06
C ARG A 637 6.75 -11.83 19.50
N LEU A 638 5.50 -11.53 19.86
CA LEU A 638 4.97 -11.79 21.20
C LEU A 638 4.91 -13.29 21.52
N ARG A 639 4.68 -14.13 20.51
CA ARG A 639 4.75 -15.60 20.65
C ARG A 639 6.06 -16.10 21.25
N GLN A 640 7.15 -15.40 20.97
CA GLN A 640 8.49 -15.78 21.41
C GLN A 640 8.81 -15.29 22.84
N MET A 641 7.92 -14.52 23.47
CA MET A 641 8.10 -14.06 24.84
C MET A 641 7.60 -15.11 25.85
N PRO A 642 8.35 -15.36 26.95
CA PRO A 642 7.86 -16.22 28.03
C PRO A 642 6.63 -15.59 28.69
N GLN A 643 5.50 -16.33 28.72
CA GLN A 643 4.23 -15.84 29.27
C GLN A 643 4.19 -15.73 30.81
N ASN A 644 5.28 -16.08 31.51
CA ASN A 644 5.34 -16.01 32.98
C ASN A 644 5.73 -14.60 33.48
N GLY A 645 4.72 -13.78 33.75
CA GLY A 645 4.50 -13.16 35.06
C GLY A 645 5.56 -12.30 35.78
N ASP A 646 6.70 -11.94 35.18
CA ASP A 646 7.65 -11.01 35.81
C ASP A 646 7.65 -9.65 35.07
N ILE A 647 7.04 -8.66 35.73
CA ILE A 647 6.85 -7.29 35.22
C ILE A 647 8.21 -6.58 35.21
N ARG A 648 8.98 -6.80 34.15
CA ARG A 648 9.91 -5.79 33.65
C ARG A 648 9.27 -5.16 32.42
N ASP A 649 9.13 -3.84 32.43
CA ASP A 649 8.70 -3.05 31.28
C ASP A 649 9.49 -3.53 30.04
N PRO A 650 8.85 -3.97 28.94
CA PRO A 650 9.56 -4.54 27.82
C PRO A 650 10.27 -3.42 27.05
N SER A 651 11.41 -2.97 27.55
CA SER A 651 12.49 -2.57 26.66
C SER A 651 12.92 -3.82 25.87
N PRO A 652 13.38 -3.68 24.61
CA PRO A 652 14.00 -4.78 23.88
C PRO A 652 15.26 -5.22 24.62
N ASP A 653 15.14 -6.14 25.57
CA ASP A 653 16.27 -6.75 26.23
C ASP A 653 16.94 -7.73 25.25
N TYR A 654 18.23 -7.48 25.06
CA TYR A 654 19.06 -8.12 24.06
C TYR A 654 19.29 -9.59 24.43
N ALA A 655 18.70 -10.51 23.68
CA ALA A 655 19.27 -11.85 23.56
C ALA A 655 20.59 -11.73 22.80
N SER A 656 21.71 -11.92 23.50
CA SER A 656 23.03 -12.14 22.89
C SER A 656 22.96 -13.44 22.06
N PRO A 657 23.41 -13.47 20.80
CA PRO A 657 23.60 -14.71 20.08
C PRO A 657 24.90 -15.35 20.58
N ARG A 658 24.83 -16.00 21.74
CA ARG A 658 25.78 -17.03 22.15
C ARG A 658 24.93 -18.25 22.47
N ASP A 659 25.35 -19.39 21.93
CA ASP A 659 24.77 -20.72 22.12
C ASP A 659 23.79 -21.19 21.02
N SER A 660 24.32 -21.32 19.80
CA SER A 660 23.91 -22.38 18.88
C SER A 660 25.14 -23.06 18.28
N VAL A 661 25.95 -23.66 19.15
CA VAL A 661 26.85 -24.75 18.74
C VAL A 661 25.97 -25.97 18.49
N ILE A 662 25.59 -26.17 17.25
CA ILE A 662 25.03 -27.45 16.81
C ILE A 662 26.19 -28.45 16.81
N PHE A 663 26.21 -29.33 17.81
CA PHE A 663 27.01 -30.53 17.76
C PHE A 663 26.51 -31.40 16.61
N LEU A 664 27.34 -31.53 15.58
CA LEU A 664 27.24 -32.59 14.59
C LEU A 664 27.73 -33.89 15.24
N THR A 665 26.81 -34.84 15.40
CA THR A 665 27.08 -36.28 15.33
C THR A 665 26.07 -36.90 14.39
#